data_AF-A0A6A7G617-F1
#
_entry.id   AF-A0A6A7G617-F1
#
_cell.length_a   1.000
_cell.length_b   1.000
_cell.length_c   1.000
_cell.angle_alpha   90.00
_cell.angle_beta   90.00
_cell.angle_gamma   90.00
#
_symmetry.space_group_name_H-M   'P 1'
#
loop_
_entity.id
_entity.type
_entity.pdbx_description
1 polymer ?
#
loop_
_entity_poly.entity_id
_entity_poly.type
_entity_poly.pdbx_seq_one_letter_code
_entity_poly.pdbx_strand_id
1 'polypeptide(L)'
;NVHMAGLLHEEIYPLNFDLDDVIAKVKRMNVNEMNTLPVLTDLLGDYPNTYTFTKSITEHMLLENRGSVPLAIVRPSIIGAAVEEPVPGWVDTVSAAGAPILAAGLGVLQYIKGRPEGILDIIPVDHVVSTILACIPDVVCQDKLKIYASSSSSTHPTTIYDIERACVDFFNSNPSSHAFGPFSFKVIDSPQIYEVAFFCHYSIPAAFLNTIAAFGSDRQKRLAKSYERLVSRARSISQRFRHFTENSWLFDCSNSIHLRHQLSDEEQKMFEMDINVVDWFSYHQVFAYGLLRYVMKEDLVEIPIKRVEKFVPLHRSYYKNQNRVKLINRLAPDLDWSYQTHLLHPQRPVSRPIKQMHESLFSTEAVQTAIAKAAKDEDVSRPSVETRVRAMIVRLVGEVDHNVLIGFGWILKKIFKAIYESIHVNTRGIDAIKKYVSVNPIVLLPTHRSYVDFLVCSFVCFAFQLPIPYIAAGEDFLGIVGVRWLFRKSGAFFIRRSFADDPLYQSVFDAYIALLLGDQQCIEFFVEGTRSRSGKMLHPKLGLLRSVTDVFFENKVDDIQFIPLTINYEKTLEGNIYGNELLGDSKIKESLKSLLGSASVLTASFGRIVVKICDPISLKDYSQSYIPRAIIEANLDGKTADPKDFDPHTNLELRAKINQSLANEVVYQLSMNTECMPTHLVATFLLMYRQGITEEHLVERVDWLRKQLLSRGAPVSFMEGYRRDIIVSSAIKYLRGYIIERRKHLYEPAISARHEYANMLILSHYRNKIVPWFFREGLWACALYSFGEEIERGVSHEALLKEVKFLYSLLEHEFIFKREDTELPGDMSNCLSRMIADGVLIQHRDRIEVAPKGEFFFSFLCAMFWPFIDSYFVTALTLFALQPNNTVIESKLTKRAQWLGTTLYAEGRLSFFEACSMDTLKNAVDTLETFQVIKRFRAPGSHEKSAQLLPPYQDEDQLQQFVSHIGKFRKPAPVRPTSSRRNLIADIPILAKL
;
A
#
# COMPACT_ATOMS: atom_id res chain seq x y z
N ASN A 1 -4.62 25.99 -24.99
CA ASN A 1 -3.79 25.89 -26.21
C ASN A 1 -3.10 24.54 -26.26
N VAL A 2 -3.80 23.53 -26.77
CA VAL A 2 -3.24 22.25 -27.25
C VAL A 2 -3.87 22.09 -28.62
N HIS A 3 -3.11 22.41 -29.67
CA HIS A 3 -3.63 22.39 -31.04
C HIS A 3 -3.74 20.93 -31.53
N MET A 4 -5.00 20.52 -31.75
CA MET A 4 -5.53 19.39 -32.53
C MET A 4 -5.15 17.96 -32.08
N ALA A 5 -5.86 17.47 -31.06
CA ALA A 5 -6.11 16.03 -30.85
C ALA A 5 -7.37 15.63 -31.63
N GLY A 6 -7.25 14.72 -32.59
CA GLY A 6 -8.40 14.09 -33.22
C GLY A 6 -8.84 12.90 -32.37
N LEU A 7 -10.10 12.88 -31.92
CA LEU A 7 -10.73 11.68 -31.37
C LEU A 7 -11.11 10.77 -32.53
N LEU A 8 -10.63 9.52 -32.50
CA LEU A 8 -10.93 8.49 -33.48
C LEU A 8 -11.97 7.54 -32.88
N HIS A 9 -13.16 7.53 -33.47
CA HIS A 9 -14.28 6.68 -33.08
C HIS A 9 -14.17 5.25 -33.66
N GLU A 10 -14.90 4.33 -33.05
CA GLU A 10 -15.03 2.93 -33.49
C GLU A 10 -15.97 2.81 -34.70
N GLU A 11 -15.60 3.46 -35.79
CA GLU A 11 -16.34 3.48 -37.07
C GLU A 11 -15.43 3.19 -38.27
N ILE A 12 -16.06 2.87 -39.40
CA ILE A 12 -15.39 2.79 -40.71
C ILE A 12 -15.32 4.20 -41.29
N TYR A 13 -14.11 4.68 -41.50
CA TYR A 13 -13.89 6.00 -42.09
C TYR A 13 -14.06 5.96 -43.61
N PRO A 14 -14.83 6.88 -44.22
CA PRO A 14 -15.03 6.88 -45.66
C PRO A 14 -13.72 7.11 -46.41
N LEU A 15 -13.53 6.38 -47.51
CA LEU A 15 -12.40 6.61 -48.42
C LEU A 15 -12.65 7.88 -49.24
N ASN A 16 -11.60 8.65 -49.48
CA ASN A 16 -11.62 9.82 -50.36
C ASN A 16 -11.30 9.47 -51.83
N PHE A 17 -11.25 8.18 -52.15
CA PHE A 17 -10.98 7.62 -53.47
C PHE A 17 -11.86 6.40 -53.76
N ASP A 18 -11.97 6.04 -55.03
CA ASP A 18 -12.62 4.81 -55.46
C ASP A 18 -11.68 3.60 -55.24
N LEU A 19 -12.18 2.60 -54.52
CA LEU A 19 -11.41 1.44 -54.10
C LEU A 19 -11.03 0.54 -55.28
N ASP A 20 -11.94 0.30 -56.21
CA ASP A 20 -11.72 -0.57 -57.37
C ASP A 20 -10.70 0.04 -58.33
N ASP A 21 -10.76 1.36 -58.54
CA ASP A 21 -9.81 2.10 -59.34
C ASP A 21 -8.39 2.02 -58.78
N VAL A 22 -8.23 2.22 -57.47
CA VAL A 22 -6.93 2.11 -56.79
C VAL A 22 -6.38 0.69 -56.89
N ILE A 23 -7.20 -0.34 -56.65
CA ILE A 23 -6.78 -1.74 -56.77
C ILE A 23 -6.38 -2.05 -58.22
N ALA A 24 -7.16 -1.61 -59.22
CA ALA A 24 -6.85 -1.81 -60.62
C ALA A 24 -5.54 -1.10 -61.03
N LYS A 25 -5.31 0.11 -60.52
CA LYS A 25 -4.09 0.90 -60.73
C LYS A 25 -2.87 0.17 -60.15
N VAL A 26 -2.95 -0.29 -58.90
CA VAL A 26 -1.88 -1.04 -58.22
C VAL A 26 -1.57 -2.35 -58.95
N LYS A 27 -2.58 -3.10 -59.40
CA LYS A 27 -2.40 -4.36 -60.14
C LYS A 27 -1.72 -4.20 -61.50
N ARG A 28 -1.75 -3.01 -62.09
CA ARG A 28 -1.13 -2.71 -63.40
C ARG A 28 0.32 -2.22 -63.28
N MET A 29 0.78 -1.84 -62.10
CA MET A 29 2.14 -1.33 -61.86
C MET A 29 3.09 -2.44 -61.44
N ASN A 30 4.36 -2.36 -61.84
CA ASN A 30 5.40 -3.19 -61.24
C ASN A 30 5.95 -2.56 -59.94
N VAL A 31 6.65 -3.36 -59.13
CA VAL A 31 7.18 -2.93 -57.80
C VAL A 31 8.14 -1.74 -57.91
N ASN A 32 8.92 -1.65 -58.99
CA ASN A 32 9.89 -0.57 -59.16
C ASN A 32 9.21 0.76 -59.49
N GLU A 33 8.17 0.73 -60.33
CA GLU A 33 7.33 1.90 -60.64
C GLU A 33 6.58 2.41 -59.41
N MET A 34 6.01 1.49 -58.63
CA MET A 34 5.24 1.80 -57.43
C MET A 34 6.09 2.46 -56.33
N ASN A 35 7.37 2.08 -56.23
CA ASN A 35 8.30 2.65 -55.25
C ASN A 35 8.91 4.00 -55.68
N THR A 36 8.54 4.54 -56.86
CA THR A 36 8.93 5.90 -57.21
C THR A 36 8.18 6.90 -56.34
N LEU A 37 8.88 7.91 -55.82
CA LEU A 37 8.31 8.88 -54.88
C LEU A 37 7.01 9.54 -55.39
N PRO A 38 6.90 9.99 -56.65
CA PRO A 38 5.67 10.61 -57.15
C PRO A 38 4.47 9.66 -57.15
N VAL A 39 4.68 8.40 -57.59
CA VAL A 39 3.61 7.38 -57.66
C VAL A 39 3.19 6.96 -56.26
N LEU A 40 4.14 6.75 -55.35
CA LEU A 40 3.84 6.36 -53.98
C LEU A 40 3.10 7.48 -53.22
N THR A 41 3.50 8.75 -53.40
CA THR A 41 2.79 9.88 -52.79
C THR A 41 1.38 10.04 -53.34
N ASP A 42 1.20 9.87 -54.65
CA ASP A 42 -0.12 9.90 -55.29
C ASP A 42 -1.04 8.76 -54.81
N LEU A 43 -0.49 7.55 -54.63
CA LEU A 43 -1.23 6.40 -54.10
C LEU A 43 -1.59 6.56 -52.62
N LEU A 44 -0.68 7.09 -51.80
CA LEU A 44 -0.91 7.22 -50.36
C LEU A 44 -1.83 8.38 -50.00
N GLY A 45 -1.89 9.44 -50.80
CA GLY A 45 -2.68 10.63 -50.49
C GLY A 45 -2.34 11.18 -49.09
N ASP A 46 -3.36 11.28 -48.23
CA ASP A 46 -3.24 11.78 -46.85
C ASP A 46 -2.74 10.73 -45.84
N TYR A 47 -2.55 9.47 -46.26
CA TYR A 47 -2.13 8.41 -45.35
C TYR A 47 -0.63 8.52 -45.05
N PRO A 48 -0.22 8.43 -43.77
CA PRO A 48 1.17 8.66 -43.37
C PRO A 48 2.14 7.58 -43.84
N ASN A 49 1.66 6.38 -44.13
CA ASN A 49 2.45 5.28 -44.66
C ASN A 49 1.58 4.22 -45.36
N THR A 50 2.24 3.26 -46.01
CA THR A 50 1.60 2.14 -46.69
C THR A 50 0.81 1.22 -45.76
N TYR A 51 1.21 1.10 -44.49
CA TYR A 51 0.51 0.26 -43.52
C TYR A 51 -0.88 0.82 -43.21
N THR A 52 -0.97 2.11 -42.85
CA THR A 52 -2.26 2.74 -42.53
C THR A 52 -3.19 2.76 -43.74
N PHE A 53 -2.63 2.99 -44.94
CA PHE A 53 -3.37 2.95 -46.20
C PHE A 53 -3.96 1.57 -46.49
N THR A 54 -3.12 0.53 -46.48
CA THR A 54 -3.55 -0.84 -46.80
C THR A 54 -4.52 -1.41 -45.78
N LYS A 55 -4.36 -1.10 -44.49
CA LYS A 55 -5.32 -1.51 -43.44
C LYS A 55 -6.67 -0.82 -43.60
N SER A 56 -6.69 0.47 -43.94
CA SER A 56 -7.94 1.19 -44.22
C SER A 56 -8.68 0.57 -45.41
N ILE A 57 -7.99 0.31 -46.53
CA ILE A 57 -8.56 -0.40 -47.68
C ILE A 57 -9.11 -1.77 -47.30
N THR A 58 -8.37 -2.53 -46.48
CA THR A 58 -8.77 -3.88 -46.05
C THR A 58 -10.09 -3.85 -45.28
N GLU A 59 -10.30 -2.87 -44.39
CA GLU A 59 -11.55 -2.76 -43.64
C GLU A 59 -12.77 -2.56 -44.56
N HIS A 60 -12.65 -1.74 -45.61
CA HIS A 60 -13.70 -1.55 -46.62
C HIS A 60 -13.94 -2.80 -47.45
N MET A 61 -12.87 -3.44 -47.92
CA MET A 61 -12.97 -4.69 -48.69
C MET A 61 -13.68 -5.80 -47.88
N LEU A 62 -13.39 -5.92 -46.59
CA LEU A 62 -14.07 -6.87 -45.71
C LEU A 62 -15.55 -6.55 -45.57
N LEU A 63 -15.90 -5.26 -45.43
CA LEU A 63 -17.29 -4.84 -45.33
C LEU A 63 -18.09 -5.15 -46.60
N GLU A 64 -17.51 -4.89 -47.77
CA GLU A 64 -18.14 -5.11 -49.07
C GLU A 64 -18.27 -6.58 -49.44
N ASN A 65 -17.28 -7.42 -49.08
CA ASN A 65 -17.15 -8.79 -49.59
C ASN A 65 -17.51 -9.89 -48.57
N ARG A 66 -17.90 -9.57 -47.33
CA ARG A 66 -18.14 -10.58 -46.27
C ARG A 66 -19.32 -11.54 -46.50
N GLY A 67 -20.30 -11.17 -47.33
CA GLY A 67 -21.55 -11.93 -47.48
C GLY A 67 -22.29 -12.11 -46.15
N SER A 68 -22.58 -13.36 -45.77
CA SER A 68 -23.30 -13.74 -44.54
C SER A 68 -22.39 -14.12 -43.37
N VAL A 69 -21.08 -13.86 -43.45
CA VAL A 69 -20.14 -14.18 -42.36
C VAL A 69 -20.15 -13.05 -41.33
N PRO A 70 -20.41 -13.32 -40.03
CA PRO A 70 -20.31 -12.32 -38.98
C PRO A 70 -18.91 -11.70 -38.95
N LEU A 71 -18.83 -10.38 -38.85
CA LEU A 71 -17.57 -9.64 -38.96
C LEU A 71 -17.32 -8.75 -37.74
N ALA A 72 -16.20 -9.00 -37.06
CA ALA A 72 -15.62 -8.13 -36.04
C ALA A 72 -14.33 -7.50 -36.60
N ILE A 73 -14.08 -6.22 -36.31
CA ILE A 73 -12.79 -5.59 -36.60
C ILE A 73 -12.18 -5.16 -35.27
N VAL A 74 -11.07 -5.79 -34.87
CA VAL A 74 -10.28 -5.34 -33.73
C VAL A 74 -9.18 -4.41 -34.24
N ARG A 75 -9.18 -3.16 -33.77
CA ARG A 75 -8.25 -2.11 -34.19
C ARG A 75 -7.28 -1.80 -33.04
N PRO A 76 -6.12 -2.46 -32.97
CA PRO A 76 -5.12 -2.15 -31.96
C PRO A 76 -4.38 -0.84 -32.26
N SER A 77 -3.91 -0.16 -31.21
CA SER A 77 -2.90 0.89 -31.33
C SER A 77 -1.50 0.27 -31.57
N ILE A 78 -0.41 0.96 -31.21
CA ILE A 78 0.94 0.42 -31.43
C ILE A 78 1.15 -0.79 -30.51
N ILE A 79 1.18 -1.99 -31.10
CA ILE A 79 1.39 -3.22 -30.34
C ILE A 79 2.81 -3.24 -29.77
N GLY A 80 2.92 -3.43 -28.45
CA GLY A 80 4.17 -3.65 -27.73
C GLY A 80 4.32 -5.09 -27.23
N ALA A 81 5.24 -5.30 -26.29
CA ALA A 81 5.48 -6.62 -25.71
C ALA A 81 4.33 -7.09 -24.80
N ALA A 82 4.28 -8.39 -24.50
CA ALA A 82 3.34 -8.95 -23.55
C ALA A 82 3.54 -8.38 -22.15
N VAL A 83 2.44 -8.10 -21.45
CA VAL A 83 2.47 -7.86 -20.01
C VAL A 83 2.62 -9.22 -19.31
N GLU A 84 1.70 -10.15 -19.48
CA GLU A 84 1.65 -11.37 -18.68
C GLU A 84 1.84 -12.62 -19.55
N GLU A 85 1.07 -12.75 -20.63
CA GLU A 85 1.01 -13.97 -21.43
C GLU A 85 1.66 -13.83 -22.82
N PRO A 86 2.40 -14.84 -23.31
CA PRO A 86 2.72 -16.12 -22.66
C PRO A 86 3.78 -16.00 -21.57
N VAL A 87 4.61 -14.94 -21.61
CA VAL A 87 5.58 -14.57 -20.58
C VAL A 87 5.81 -13.06 -20.61
N PRO A 88 6.17 -12.44 -19.47
CA PRO A 88 6.57 -11.04 -19.39
C PRO A 88 7.57 -10.61 -20.46
N GLY A 89 7.23 -9.53 -21.17
CA GLY A 89 8.10 -8.91 -22.16
C GLY A 89 8.21 -9.69 -23.46
N TRP A 90 7.40 -10.73 -23.68
CA TRP A 90 7.43 -11.49 -24.93
C TRP A 90 7.21 -10.57 -26.14
N VAL A 91 8.15 -10.62 -27.08
CA VAL A 91 8.11 -9.91 -28.36
C VAL A 91 8.97 -10.68 -29.37
N ASP A 92 8.47 -10.87 -30.58
CA ASP A 92 9.12 -11.71 -31.60
C ASP A 92 9.80 -10.89 -32.71
N THR A 93 9.44 -9.62 -32.86
CA THR A 93 9.85 -8.78 -33.99
C THR A 93 10.21 -7.35 -33.59
N VAL A 94 11.12 -6.73 -34.36
CA VAL A 94 11.47 -5.31 -34.21
C VAL A 94 10.55 -4.47 -35.09
N SER A 95 9.32 -4.26 -34.62
CA SER A 95 8.32 -3.44 -35.31
C SER A 95 7.84 -2.27 -34.45
N ALA A 96 7.23 -1.28 -35.11
CA ALA A 96 6.60 -0.12 -34.48
C ALA A 96 7.46 0.50 -33.37
N ALA A 97 6.96 0.64 -32.13
CA ALA A 97 7.69 1.28 -31.02
C ALA A 97 8.98 0.53 -30.61
N GLY A 98 9.07 -0.79 -30.85
CA GLY A 98 10.26 -1.57 -30.52
C GLY A 98 11.50 -1.17 -31.33
N ALA A 99 11.31 -0.68 -32.57
CA ALA A 99 12.40 -0.26 -33.44
C ALA A 99 13.20 0.96 -32.92
N PRO A 100 12.58 2.10 -32.58
CA PRO A 100 13.30 3.23 -31.99
C PRO A 100 13.83 2.91 -30.59
N ILE A 101 13.10 2.13 -29.77
CA ILE A 101 13.57 1.72 -28.41
C ILE A 101 14.84 0.88 -28.51
N LEU A 102 14.87 -0.15 -29.35
CA LEU A 102 16.07 -0.99 -29.53
C LEU A 102 17.21 -0.20 -30.18
N ALA A 103 16.92 0.64 -31.19
CA ALA A 103 17.95 1.47 -31.81
C ALA A 103 18.59 2.45 -30.81
N ALA A 104 17.79 2.98 -29.88
CA ALA A 104 18.31 3.75 -28.76
C ALA A 104 19.14 2.88 -27.81
N GLY A 105 18.62 1.70 -27.44
CA GLY A 105 19.27 0.67 -26.62
C GLY A 105 20.69 0.32 -27.09
N LEU A 106 20.86 0.21 -28.41
CA LEU A 106 22.14 -0.11 -29.07
C LEU A 106 23.04 1.11 -29.31
N GLY A 107 22.61 2.31 -28.91
CA GLY A 107 23.36 3.56 -29.12
C GLY A 107 23.34 4.11 -30.56
N VAL A 108 22.49 3.55 -31.44
CA VAL A 108 22.32 4.00 -32.83
C VAL A 108 21.50 5.29 -32.89
N LEU A 109 20.40 5.37 -32.13
CA LEU A 109 19.49 6.51 -32.11
C LEU A 109 19.59 7.25 -30.76
N GLN A 110 20.10 8.48 -30.76
CA GLN A 110 20.25 9.28 -29.54
C GLN A 110 19.31 10.48 -29.47
N TYR A 111 18.85 10.95 -30.62
CA TYR A 111 17.90 12.04 -30.71
C TYR A 111 16.79 11.67 -31.66
N ILE A 112 15.55 11.85 -31.21
CA ILE A 112 14.38 11.79 -32.07
C ILE A 112 13.64 13.12 -32.00
N LYS A 113 13.14 13.58 -33.13
CA LYS A 113 12.28 14.75 -33.17
C LYS A 113 10.87 14.35 -32.73
N GLY A 114 10.30 15.08 -31.78
CA GLY A 114 8.96 14.78 -31.27
C GLY A 114 8.63 15.56 -30.01
N ARG A 115 7.40 15.44 -29.54
CA ARG A 115 6.92 16.10 -28.31
C ARG A 115 7.09 15.16 -27.12
N PRO A 116 7.93 15.47 -26.12
CA PRO A 116 8.11 14.60 -24.95
C PRO A 116 6.80 14.28 -24.24
N GLU A 117 5.91 15.27 -24.09
CA GLU A 117 4.59 15.10 -23.46
C GLU A 117 3.51 14.56 -24.43
N GLY A 118 3.87 14.26 -25.68
CA GLY A 118 2.97 13.66 -26.65
C GLY A 118 2.57 12.23 -26.25
N ILE A 119 1.30 11.89 -26.45
CA ILE A 119 0.80 10.53 -26.26
C ILE A 119 1.29 9.68 -27.43
N LEU A 120 2.04 8.62 -27.12
CA LEU A 120 2.39 7.57 -28.06
C LEU A 120 1.62 6.32 -27.65
N ASP A 121 0.50 6.08 -28.30
CA ASP A 121 -0.44 5.04 -27.89
C ASP A 121 0.10 3.64 -28.14
N ILE A 122 0.54 2.97 -27.07
CA ILE A 122 1.07 1.61 -27.07
C ILE A 122 0.08 0.70 -26.33
N ILE A 123 -0.18 -0.48 -26.88
CA ILE A 123 -1.00 -1.53 -26.26
C ILE A 123 -0.22 -2.85 -26.17
N PRO A 124 -0.23 -3.55 -25.03
CA PRO A 124 0.38 -4.88 -24.91
C PRO A 124 -0.28 -5.91 -25.84
N VAL A 125 0.51 -6.84 -26.37
CA VAL A 125 0.01 -7.84 -27.34
C VAL A 125 -1.04 -8.78 -26.74
N ASP A 126 -0.88 -9.17 -25.46
CA ASP A 126 -1.81 -10.01 -24.73
C ASP A 126 -3.17 -9.35 -24.50
N HIS A 127 -3.21 -8.03 -24.24
CA HIS A 127 -4.48 -7.29 -24.19
C HIS A 127 -5.22 -7.27 -25.53
N VAL A 128 -4.47 -7.19 -26.65
CA VAL A 128 -5.05 -7.26 -28.00
C VAL A 128 -5.60 -8.65 -28.26
N VAL A 129 -4.87 -9.71 -27.88
CA VAL A 129 -5.32 -11.10 -28.01
C VAL A 129 -6.58 -11.34 -27.18
N SER A 130 -6.60 -10.89 -25.92
CA SER A 130 -7.80 -10.93 -25.07
C SER A 130 -9.00 -10.25 -25.73
N THR A 131 -8.80 -9.08 -26.34
CA THR A 131 -9.86 -8.37 -27.08
C THR A 131 -10.38 -9.19 -28.26
N ILE A 132 -9.48 -9.81 -29.03
CA ILE A 132 -9.84 -10.68 -30.17
C ILE A 132 -10.65 -11.89 -29.70
N LEU A 133 -10.24 -12.54 -28.62
CA LEU A 133 -10.92 -13.73 -28.12
C LEU A 133 -12.29 -13.37 -27.53
N ALA A 134 -12.36 -12.29 -26.75
CA ALA A 134 -13.59 -11.83 -26.11
C ALA A 134 -14.66 -11.38 -27.12
N CYS A 135 -14.27 -10.81 -28.27
CA CYS A 135 -15.25 -10.26 -29.21
C CYS A 135 -15.98 -11.32 -30.05
N ILE A 136 -15.43 -12.54 -30.17
CA ILE A 136 -16.00 -13.63 -30.99
C ILE A 136 -17.46 -13.93 -30.59
N PRO A 137 -17.79 -14.26 -29.32
CA PRO A 137 -19.16 -14.54 -28.93
C PRO A 137 -20.11 -13.36 -29.10
N ASP A 138 -19.65 -12.12 -28.88
CA ASP A 138 -20.49 -10.91 -29.01
C ASP A 138 -20.95 -10.71 -30.47
N VAL A 139 -20.05 -10.90 -31.44
CA VAL A 139 -20.37 -10.71 -32.86
C VAL A 139 -21.22 -11.85 -33.42
N VAL A 140 -20.96 -13.10 -33.03
CA VAL A 140 -21.76 -14.25 -33.48
C VAL A 140 -23.22 -14.14 -33.04
N CYS A 141 -23.49 -13.59 -31.86
CA CYS A 141 -24.85 -13.46 -31.32
C CYS A 141 -25.67 -12.31 -31.94
N GLN A 142 -25.02 -11.29 -32.50
CA GLN A 142 -25.69 -10.03 -32.90
C GLN A 142 -25.79 -9.81 -34.41
N ASP A 143 -25.03 -10.57 -35.21
CA ASP A 143 -24.96 -10.49 -36.68
C ASP A 143 -24.83 -9.05 -37.22
N LYS A 144 -24.12 -8.20 -36.47
CA LYS A 144 -23.83 -6.80 -36.80
C LYS A 144 -22.34 -6.57 -36.76
N LEU A 145 -21.84 -5.76 -37.70
CA LEU A 145 -20.47 -5.27 -37.67
C LEU A 145 -20.24 -4.53 -36.35
N LYS A 146 -19.19 -4.93 -35.63
CA LYS A 146 -18.65 -4.17 -34.52
C LYS A 146 -17.16 -3.96 -34.68
N ILE A 147 -16.72 -2.76 -34.32
CA ILE A 147 -15.32 -2.37 -34.27
C ILE A 147 -14.93 -2.22 -32.81
N TYR A 148 -13.87 -2.89 -32.39
CA TYR A 148 -13.33 -2.83 -31.04
C TYR A 148 -11.93 -2.24 -31.10
N ALA A 149 -11.76 -1.02 -30.62
CA ALA A 149 -10.46 -0.42 -30.49
C ALA A 149 -9.73 -0.99 -29.27
N SER A 150 -8.50 -1.47 -29.45
CA SER A 150 -7.63 -1.91 -28.36
C SER A 150 -6.51 -0.89 -28.21
N SER A 151 -6.73 0.08 -27.32
CA SER A 151 -5.90 1.28 -27.21
C SER A 151 -5.77 1.74 -25.75
N SER A 152 -4.63 2.37 -25.46
CA SER A 152 -4.36 3.00 -24.15
C SER A 152 -4.76 4.47 -24.08
N SER A 153 -4.86 5.15 -25.22
CA SER A 153 -4.83 6.62 -25.29
C SER A 153 -5.97 7.34 -24.56
N SER A 154 -7.18 6.79 -24.57
CA SER A 154 -8.37 7.40 -23.97
C SER A 154 -8.56 7.07 -22.49
N THR A 155 -8.02 5.95 -22.03
CA THR A 155 -8.22 5.42 -20.68
C THR A 155 -6.98 5.54 -19.81
N HIS A 156 -5.82 5.10 -20.32
CA HIS A 156 -4.55 5.15 -19.60
C HIS A 156 -3.36 5.47 -20.53
N PRO A 157 -3.22 6.71 -21.03
CA PRO A 157 -2.21 7.03 -22.02
C PRO A 157 -0.79 6.93 -21.46
N THR A 158 0.15 6.53 -22.32
CA THR A 158 1.59 6.65 -22.08
C THR A 158 2.20 7.77 -22.93
N THR A 159 3.14 8.53 -22.35
CA THR A 159 3.84 9.60 -23.06
C THR A 159 5.19 9.15 -23.59
N ILE A 160 5.69 9.85 -24.60
CA ILE A 160 7.05 9.61 -25.12
C ILE A 160 8.10 9.81 -24.02
N TYR A 161 7.87 10.74 -23.10
CA TYR A 161 8.72 10.96 -21.93
C TYR A 161 8.74 9.79 -20.95
N ASP A 162 7.60 9.12 -20.73
CA ASP A 162 7.55 7.93 -19.86
C ASP A 162 8.40 6.79 -20.43
N ILE A 163 8.35 6.61 -21.76
CA ILE A 163 9.17 5.63 -22.49
C ILE A 163 10.65 6.00 -22.38
N GLU A 164 11.01 7.26 -22.64
CA GLU A 164 12.38 7.76 -22.51
C GLU A 164 12.93 7.45 -21.11
N ARG A 165 12.21 7.85 -20.05
CA ARG A 165 12.65 7.67 -18.66
C ARG A 165 12.85 6.20 -18.31
N ALA A 166 11.92 5.32 -18.67
CA ALA A 166 12.00 3.89 -18.36
C ALA A 166 13.13 3.19 -19.12
N CYS A 167 13.28 3.49 -20.41
CA CYS A 167 14.34 2.92 -21.24
C CYS A 167 15.73 3.42 -20.80
N VAL A 168 15.87 4.69 -20.43
CA VAL A 168 17.11 5.24 -19.84
C VAL A 168 17.52 4.47 -18.60
N ASP A 169 16.59 4.21 -17.68
CA ASP A 169 16.87 3.48 -16.44
C ASP A 169 17.28 2.02 -16.72
N PHE A 170 16.56 1.35 -17.63
CA PHE A 170 16.82 -0.04 -17.98
C PHE A 170 18.15 -0.23 -18.72
N PHE A 171 18.38 0.46 -19.84
CA PHE A 171 19.55 0.23 -20.69
C PHE A 171 20.87 0.71 -20.06
N ASN A 172 20.83 1.70 -19.16
CA ASN A 172 22.03 2.08 -18.40
C ASN A 172 22.41 1.01 -17.37
N SER A 173 21.42 0.30 -16.81
CA SER A 173 21.65 -0.79 -15.87
C SER A 173 21.97 -2.11 -16.57
N ASN A 174 21.48 -2.28 -17.81
CA ASN A 174 21.59 -3.49 -18.62
C ASN A 174 22.06 -3.13 -20.05
N PRO A 175 23.33 -2.70 -20.22
CA PRO A 175 23.84 -2.36 -21.54
C PRO A 175 23.93 -3.62 -22.41
N SER A 176 23.42 -3.53 -23.65
CA SER A 176 23.48 -4.65 -24.59
C SER A 176 24.92 -4.99 -24.98
N SER A 177 25.18 -6.29 -25.16
CA SER A 177 26.46 -6.80 -25.69
C SER A 177 26.74 -6.34 -27.13
N HIS A 178 25.71 -5.88 -27.85
CA HIS A 178 25.77 -5.39 -29.22
C HIS A 178 25.79 -3.85 -29.33
N ALA A 179 25.93 -3.14 -28.21
CA ALA A 179 25.87 -1.69 -28.19
C ALA A 179 27.07 -1.04 -28.90
N PHE A 180 26.79 -0.03 -29.74
CA PHE A 180 27.82 0.78 -30.43
C PHE A 180 28.38 1.90 -29.54
N GLY A 181 27.76 2.15 -28.40
CA GLY A 181 28.13 3.18 -27.45
C GLY A 181 27.17 3.21 -26.25
N PRO A 182 27.42 4.08 -25.25
CA PRO A 182 26.54 4.21 -24.10
C PRO A 182 25.14 4.66 -24.52
N PHE A 183 24.12 4.18 -23.81
CA PHE A 183 22.75 4.60 -24.02
C PHE A 183 22.58 6.09 -23.71
N SER A 184 22.11 6.85 -24.69
CA SER A 184 21.65 8.22 -24.50
C SER A 184 20.52 8.43 -25.48
N PHE A 185 19.32 8.72 -24.99
CA PHE A 185 18.15 8.96 -25.82
C PHE A 185 17.40 10.18 -25.30
N LYS A 186 17.12 11.13 -26.20
CA LYS A 186 16.36 12.33 -25.89
C LYS A 186 15.38 12.67 -26.99
N VAL A 187 14.20 13.08 -26.58
CA VAL A 187 13.16 13.59 -27.49
C VAL A 187 13.24 15.12 -27.53
N ILE A 188 13.32 15.68 -28.74
CA ILE A 188 13.49 17.13 -28.95
C ILE A 188 12.33 17.67 -29.78
N ASP A 189 11.55 18.59 -29.20
CA ASP A 189 10.39 19.20 -29.86
C ASP A 189 10.82 20.27 -30.89
N SER A 190 11.75 21.15 -30.52
CA SER A 190 12.20 22.22 -31.41
C SER A 190 12.93 21.67 -32.64
N PRO A 191 12.45 21.96 -33.87
CA PRO A 191 13.11 21.53 -35.10
C PRO A 191 14.55 22.04 -35.22
N GLN A 192 14.80 23.28 -34.78
CA GLN A 192 16.12 23.89 -34.84
C GLN A 192 17.09 23.22 -33.87
N ILE A 193 16.66 22.99 -32.63
CA ILE A 193 17.49 22.31 -31.62
C ILE A 193 17.76 20.87 -32.07
N TYR A 194 16.78 20.18 -32.64
CA TYR A 194 16.95 18.83 -33.16
C TYR A 194 18.00 18.77 -34.28
N GLU A 195 17.93 19.66 -35.29
CA GLU A 195 18.92 19.67 -36.38
C GLU A 195 20.32 20.04 -35.87
N VAL A 196 20.44 20.97 -34.92
CA VAL A 196 21.73 21.30 -34.29
C VAL A 196 22.28 20.11 -33.50
N ALA A 197 21.46 19.47 -32.65
CA ALA A 197 21.87 18.31 -31.88
C ALA A 197 22.26 17.13 -32.79
N PHE A 198 21.48 16.86 -33.83
CA PHE A 198 21.77 15.82 -34.81
C PHE A 198 23.07 16.13 -35.57
N PHE A 199 23.26 17.38 -36.01
CA PHE A 199 24.49 17.80 -36.69
C PHE A 199 25.72 17.64 -35.80
N CYS A 200 25.67 18.13 -34.57
CA CYS A 200 26.78 18.05 -33.62
C CYS A 200 27.13 16.61 -33.27
N HIS A 201 26.12 15.76 -33.07
CA HIS A 201 26.32 14.40 -32.58
C HIS A 201 26.65 13.39 -33.68
N TYR A 202 26.08 13.55 -34.88
CA TYR A 202 26.23 12.60 -35.98
C TYR A 202 27.07 13.17 -37.13
N SER A 203 26.74 14.36 -37.62
CA SER A 203 27.36 14.90 -38.84
C SER A 203 28.82 15.30 -38.63
N ILE A 204 29.16 15.93 -37.49
CA ILE A 204 30.55 16.33 -37.19
C ILE A 204 31.47 15.11 -37.08
N PRO A 205 31.16 14.07 -36.25
CA PRO A 205 32.02 12.89 -36.19
C PRO A 205 32.11 12.14 -37.52
N ALA A 206 31.03 12.09 -38.31
CA ALA A 206 31.06 11.47 -39.63
C ALA A 206 32.02 12.19 -40.58
N ALA A 207 31.96 13.52 -40.64
CA ALA A 207 32.88 14.33 -41.45
C ALA A 207 34.34 14.16 -41.02
N PHE A 208 34.59 14.12 -39.71
CA PHE A 208 35.91 13.87 -39.14
C PHE A 208 36.45 12.48 -39.51
N LEU A 209 35.65 11.43 -39.33
CA LEU A 209 36.01 10.05 -39.69
C LEU A 209 36.26 9.91 -41.19
N ASN A 210 35.47 10.56 -42.05
CA ASN A 210 35.66 10.57 -43.49
C ASN A 210 36.96 11.28 -43.90
N THR A 211 37.30 12.37 -43.23
CA THR A 211 38.56 13.10 -43.47
C THR A 211 39.77 12.23 -43.11
N ILE A 212 39.72 11.53 -41.98
CA ILE A 212 40.77 10.57 -41.59
C ILE A 212 40.81 9.40 -42.58
N ALA A 213 39.66 8.87 -42.99
CA ALA A 213 39.58 7.75 -43.92
C ALA A 213 40.12 8.07 -45.32
N ALA A 214 40.02 9.33 -45.77
CA ALA A 214 40.58 9.78 -47.04
C ALA A 214 42.11 9.61 -47.11
N PHE A 215 42.81 9.74 -45.98
CA PHE A 215 44.26 9.60 -45.86
C PHE A 215 44.68 8.37 -45.01
N GLY A 216 43.72 7.51 -44.66
CA GLY A 216 43.88 6.45 -43.67
C GLY A 216 43.98 5.04 -44.25
N SER A 217 44.28 4.10 -43.36
CA SER A 217 44.27 2.65 -43.60
C SER A 217 42.88 2.13 -43.98
N ASP A 218 42.82 0.94 -44.56
CA ASP A 218 41.55 0.26 -44.88
C ASP A 218 40.66 0.05 -43.65
N ARG A 219 41.25 -0.08 -42.45
CA ARG A 219 40.50 -0.15 -41.19
C ARG A 219 39.75 1.16 -40.92
N GLN A 220 40.39 2.31 -41.14
CA GLN A 220 39.77 3.63 -40.96
C GLN A 220 38.67 3.87 -42.01
N LYS A 221 38.88 3.45 -43.26
CA LYS A 221 37.85 3.49 -44.31
C LYS A 221 36.62 2.66 -43.96
N ARG A 222 36.82 1.44 -43.44
CA ARG A 222 35.71 0.57 -42.97
C ARG A 222 34.98 1.15 -41.76
N LEU A 223 35.69 1.79 -40.84
CA LEU A 223 35.10 2.45 -39.67
C LEU A 223 34.21 3.63 -40.11
N ALA A 224 34.73 4.50 -40.98
CA ALA A 224 33.99 5.63 -41.52
C ALA A 224 32.70 5.17 -42.24
N LYS A 225 32.81 4.19 -43.15
CA LYS A 225 31.65 3.62 -43.85
C LYS A 225 30.64 2.94 -42.92
N SER A 226 31.10 2.37 -41.80
CA SER A 226 30.20 1.79 -40.79
C SER A 226 29.47 2.86 -40.00
N TYR A 227 30.16 3.96 -39.65
CA TYR A 227 29.56 5.09 -38.97
C TYR A 227 28.57 5.84 -39.87
N GLU A 228 28.87 6.05 -41.15
CA GLU A 228 27.92 6.62 -42.13
C GLU A 228 26.62 5.80 -42.22
N ARG A 229 26.74 4.46 -42.23
CA ARG A 229 25.58 3.57 -42.19
C ARG A 229 24.77 3.74 -40.90
N LEU A 230 25.44 3.94 -39.76
CA LEU A 230 24.78 4.25 -38.48
C LEU A 230 24.03 5.58 -38.56
N VAL A 231 24.66 6.65 -39.03
CA VAL A 231 24.04 7.98 -39.20
C VAL A 231 22.82 7.90 -40.12
N SER A 232 22.95 7.23 -41.27
CA SER A 232 21.85 7.02 -42.21
C SER A 232 20.67 6.27 -41.58
N ARG A 233 20.95 5.23 -40.78
CA ARG A 233 19.92 4.48 -40.05
C ARG A 233 19.23 5.35 -38.99
N ALA A 234 19.97 6.12 -38.20
CA ALA A 234 19.42 7.03 -37.19
C ALA A 234 18.47 8.06 -37.83
N ARG A 235 18.89 8.68 -38.94
CA ARG A 235 18.07 9.64 -39.70
C ARG A 235 16.82 8.98 -40.28
N SER A 236 16.96 7.80 -40.87
CA SER A 236 15.85 7.04 -41.45
C SER A 236 14.79 6.65 -40.41
N ILE A 237 15.22 6.21 -39.22
CA ILE A 237 14.29 5.89 -38.12
C ILE A 237 13.58 7.17 -37.67
N SER A 238 14.32 8.24 -37.38
CA SER A 238 13.71 9.50 -36.93
C SER A 238 12.71 10.08 -37.94
N GLN A 239 12.96 9.94 -39.25
CA GLN A 239 12.05 10.42 -40.29
C GLN A 239 10.79 9.56 -40.41
N ARG A 240 10.90 8.24 -40.35
CA ARG A 240 9.75 7.32 -40.45
C ARG A 240 8.77 7.45 -39.28
N PHE A 241 9.27 7.71 -38.08
CA PHE A 241 8.44 7.86 -36.89
C PHE A 241 7.92 9.29 -36.66
N ARG A 242 8.41 10.26 -37.44
CA ARG A 242 8.11 11.68 -37.27
C ARG A 242 6.61 11.99 -37.17
N HIS A 243 5.80 11.37 -38.04
CA HIS A 243 4.34 11.57 -38.01
C HIS A 243 3.74 11.19 -36.65
N PHE A 244 4.22 10.10 -36.04
CA PHE A 244 3.71 9.59 -34.77
C PHE A 244 4.32 10.26 -33.55
N THR A 245 5.52 10.83 -33.64
CA THR A 245 6.18 11.51 -32.53
C THR A 245 5.86 13.00 -32.44
N GLU A 246 5.39 13.61 -33.54
CA GLU A 246 4.97 15.03 -33.58
C GLU A 246 3.47 15.23 -33.31
N ASN A 247 2.67 14.16 -33.40
CA ASN A 247 1.21 14.20 -33.22
C ASN A 247 0.74 13.20 -32.16
N SER A 248 -0.48 13.38 -31.66
CA SER A 248 -1.11 12.48 -30.70
C SER A 248 -2.57 12.27 -31.07
N TRP A 249 -3.04 11.03 -30.94
CA TRP A 249 -4.41 10.63 -31.22
C TRP A 249 -5.04 10.01 -29.98
N LEU A 250 -6.35 10.21 -29.84
CA LEU A 250 -7.16 9.56 -28.83
C LEU A 250 -8.10 8.60 -29.55
N PHE A 251 -8.07 7.34 -29.19
CA PHE A 251 -8.97 6.33 -29.74
C PHE A 251 -10.09 6.07 -28.74
N ASP A 252 -11.32 6.21 -29.21
CA ASP A 252 -12.51 5.77 -28.49
C ASP A 252 -12.46 4.24 -28.33
N CYS A 253 -12.69 3.74 -27.12
CA CYS A 253 -12.68 2.32 -26.79
C CYS A 253 -14.02 1.87 -26.20
N SER A 254 -15.11 2.60 -26.50
CA SER A 254 -16.42 2.40 -25.88
C SER A 254 -16.97 0.98 -26.08
N ASN A 255 -16.84 0.40 -27.27
CA ASN A 255 -17.27 -0.97 -27.58
C ASN A 255 -16.41 -2.00 -26.83
N SER A 256 -15.09 -1.81 -26.77
CA SER A 256 -14.18 -2.70 -26.02
C SER A 256 -14.45 -2.67 -24.52
N ILE A 257 -14.73 -1.48 -23.96
CA ILE A 257 -15.10 -1.32 -22.55
C ILE A 257 -16.46 -1.99 -22.29
N HIS A 258 -17.44 -1.79 -23.18
CA HIS A 258 -18.74 -2.43 -23.08
C HIS A 258 -18.64 -3.96 -23.14
N LEU A 259 -17.83 -4.48 -24.07
CA LEU A 259 -17.57 -5.92 -24.21
C LEU A 259 -17.00 -6.52 -22.92
N ARG A 260 -16.00 -5.88 -22.32
CA ARG A 260 -15.44 -6.32 -21.04
C ARG A 260 -16.51 -6.44 -19.95
N HIS A 261 -17.41 -5.45 -19.85
CA HIS A 261 -18.48 -5.47 -18.85
C HIS A 261 -19.52 -6.58 -19.05
N GLN A 262 -19.56 -7.21 -20.22
CA GLN A 262 -20.42 -8.36 -20.49
C GLN A 262 -19.77 -9.70 -20.09
N LEU A 263 -18.45 -9.74 -19.91
CA LEU A 263 -17.72 -10.93 -19.46
C LEU A 263 -17.95 -11.16 -17.96
N SER A 264 -18.00 -12.43 -17.55
CA SER A 264 -18.02 -12.81 -16.13
C SER A 264 -16.71 -12.42 -15.42
N ASP A 265 -16.72 -12.38 -14.08
CA ASP A 265 -15.50 -12.08 -13.30
C ASP A 265 -14.35 -13.08 -13.56
N GLU A 266 -14.66 -14.34 -13.89
CA GLU A 266 -13.68 -15.36 -14.26
C GLU A 266 -13.11 -15.10 -15.66
N GLU A 267 -13.97 -14.81 -16.64
CA GLU A 267 -13.56 -14.48 -18.00
C GLU A 267 -12.79 -13.15 -18.08
N GLN A 268 -13.13 -12.15 -17.28
CA GLN A 268 -12.36 -10.89 -17.21
C GLN A 268 -10.93 -11.12 -16.69
N LYS A 269 -10.73 -12.11 -15.82
CA LYS A 269 -9.38 -12.49 -15.36
C LYS A 269 -8.63 -13.29 -16.42
N MET A 270 -9.34 -14.14 -17.16
CA MET A 270 -8.75 -14.95 -18.23
C MET A 270 -8.42 -14.12 -19.48
N PHE A 271 -9.25 -13.13 -19.79
CA PHE A 271 -9.11 -12.23 -20.94
C PHE A 271 -8.95 -10.80 -20.44
N GLU A 272 -7.81 -10.50 -19.81
CA GLU A 272 -7.54 -9.16 -19.30
C GLU A 272 -7.44 -8.15 -20.45
N MET A 273 -8.40 -7.22 -20.48
CA MET A 273 -8.53 -6.18 -21.50
C MET A 273 -8.31 -4.76 -20.93
N ASP A 274 -8.20 -4.60 -19.61
CA ASP A 274 -8.16 -3.29 -18.96
C ASP A 274 -6.73 -2.81 -18.85
N ILE A 275 -6.36 -1.93 -19.77
CA ILE A 275 -5.06 -1.28 -19.79
C ILE A 275 -4.78 -0.43 -18.55
N ASN A 276 -5.78 -0.14 -17.71
CA ASN A 276 -5.57 0.57 -16.47
C ASN A 276 -4.78 -0.22 -15.42
N VAL A 277 -4.61 -1.53 -15.58
CA VAL A 277 -3.81 -2.34 -14.64
C VAL A 277 -2.30 -2.23 -14.89
N VAL A 278 -1.89 -1.69 -16.04
CA VAL A 278 -0.50 -1.62 -16.48
C VAL A 278 0.20 -0.40 -15.87
N ASP A 279 1.38 -0.64 -15.29
CA ASP A 279 2.32 0.43 -14.93
C ASP A 279 3.21 0.78 -16.11
N TRP A 280 3.07 1.99 -16.67
CA TRP A 280 3.86 2.36 -17.85
C TRP A 280 5.37 2.36 -17.61
N PHE A 281 5.83 2.73 -16.40
CA PHE A 281 7.27 2.73 -16.14
C PHE A 281 7.83 1.30 -16.18
N SER A 282 7.27 0.40 -15.38
CA SER A 282 7.69 -1.01 -15.33
C SER A 282 7.46 -1.71 -16.66
N TYR A 283 6.33 -1.46 -17.33
CA TYR A 283 6.02 -2.03 -18.65
C TYR A 283 7.08 -1.67 -19.69
N HIS A 284 7.49 -0.39 -19.78
CA HIS A 284 8.52 0.00 -20.74
C HIS A 284 9.89 -0.60 -20.41
N GLN A 285 10.20 -0.87 -19.13
CA GLN A 285 11.39 -1.65 -18.76
C GLN A 285 11.28 -3.10 -19.20
N VAL A 286 10.12 -3.73 -19.01
CA VAL A 286 9.87 -5.10 -19.45
C VAL A 286 9.85 -5.21 -20.98
N PHE A 287 9.36 -4.21 -21.69
CA PHE A 287 9.41 -4.15 -23.14
C PHE A 287 10.88 -4.03 -23.62
N ALA A 288 11.68 -3.17 -22.99
CA ALA A 288 13.10 -3.05 -23.30
C ALA A 288 13.87 -4.36 -22.98
N TYR A 289 13.56 -5.01 -21.86
CA TYR A 289 14.02 -6.36 -21.52
C TYR A 289 13.66 -7.37 -22.61
N GLY A 290 12.41 -7.37 -23.05
CA GLY A 290 11.91 -8.26 -24.11
C GLY A 290 12.67 -8.12 -25.42
N LEU A 291 12.98 -6.89 -25.82
CA LEU A 291 13.79 -6.61 -27.01
C LEU A 291 15.21 -7.17 -26.90
N LEU A 292 15.82 -7.16 -25.71
CA LEU A 292 17.13 -7.80 -25.53
C LEU A 292 17.02 -9.33 -25.42
N ARG A 293 16.05 -9.82 -24.65
CA ARG A 293 15.89 -11.23 -24.34
C ARG A 293 15.41 -12.05 -25.53
N TYR A 294 14.30 -11.66 -26.15
CA TYR A 294 13.62 -12.49 -27.17
C TYR A 294 14.07 -12.15 -28.59
N VAL A 295 14.32 -10.86 -28.87
CA VAL A 295 14.78 -10.42 -30.19
C VAL A 295 16.29 -10.55 -30.33
N MET A 296 17.07 -9.96 -29.40
CA MET A 296 18.54 -10.02 -29.46
C MET A 296 19.14 -11.31 -28.89
N LYS A 297 18.31 -12.16 -28.26
CA LYS A 297 18.70 -13.45 -27.65
C LYS A 297 19.78 -13.30 -26.57
N GLU A 298 19.74 -12.20 -25.83
CA GLU A 298 20.63 -11.96 -24.69
C GLU A 298 20.10 -12.65 -23.43
N ASP A 299 21.01 -13.03 -22.53
CA ASP A 299 20.65 -13.67 -21.26
C ASP A 299 20.63 -12.61 -20.15
N LEU A 300 19.43 -12.36 -19.62
CA LEU A 300 19.16 -11.30 -18.66
C LEU A 300 18.30 -11.85 -17.53
N VAL A 301 18.50 -11.32 -16.33
CA VAL A 301 17.64 -11.62 -15.18
C VAL A 301 16.25 -11.05 -15.45
N GLU A 302 15.23 -11.87 -15.24
CA GLU A 302 13.84 -11.49 -15.41
C GLU A 302 13.47 -10.32 -14.49
N ILE A 303 12.74 -9.34 -15.04
CA ILE A 303 12.25 -8.19 -14.28
C ILE A 303 10.85 -8.52 -13.78
N PRO A 304 10.60 -8.53 -12.45
CA PRO A 304 9.26 -8.74 -11.94
C PRO A 304 8.35 -7.59 -12.37
N ILE A 305 7.23 -7.91 -13.01
CA ILE A 305 6.20 -6.92 -13.36
C ILE A 305 5.50 -6.46 -12.10
N LYS A 306 5.49 -5.14 -11.90
CA LYS A 306 4.63 -4.50 -10.91
C LYS A 306 3.31 -4.14 -11.58
N ARG A 307 2.22 -4.81 -11.18
CA ARG A 307 0.88 -4.22 -11.35
C ARG A 307 0.85 -2.98 -10.47
N VAL A 308 0.79 -1.78 -11.06
CA VAL A 308 0.71 -0.58 -10.24
C VAL A 308 -0.66 -0.47 -9.64
N GLU A 309 -0.72 -0.56 -8.32
CA GLU A 309 -1.79 0.09 -7.57
C GLU A 309 -1.70 1.59 -7.86
N LYS A 310 -2.49 2.08 -8.82
CA LYS A 310 -2.45 3.50 -9.16
C LYS A 310 -2.98 4.28 -7.98
N PHE A 311 -2.12 5.11 -7.41
CA PHE A 311 -2.53 6.08 -6.42
C PHE A 311 -2.91 7.39 -7.09
N VAL A 312 -4.17 7.82 -6.96
CA VAL A 312 -4.63 9.11 -7.49
C VAL A 312 -4.30 10.21 -6.47
N PRO A 313 -3.49 11.23 -6.84
CA PRO A 313 -3.22 12.35 -5.95
C PRO A 313 -4.42 13.33 -5.95
N LEU A 314 -5.08 13.44 -4.80
CA LEU A 314 -6.26 14.30 -4.62
C LEU A 314 -5.97 15.81 -4.76
N HIS A 315 -4.70 16.23 -4.64
CA HIS A 315 -4.33 17.66 -4.60
C HIS A 315 -3.95 18.33 -5.93
N ARG A 316 -3.75 17.60 -7.04
CA ARG A 316 -3.25 18.23 -8.30
C ARG A 316 -3.77 17.69 -9.64
N SER A 317 -4.14 16.42 -9.76
CA SER A 317 -4.30 15.80 -11.09
C SER A 317 -5.75 15.54 -11.51
N TYR A 318 -6.62 15.10 -10.59
CA TYR A 318 -7.94 14.55 -10.96
C TYR A 318 -8.88 15.55 -11.66
N TYR A 319 -8.71 16.85 -11.42
CA TYR A 319 -9.67 17.87 -11.88
C TYR A 319 -9.25 18.63 -13.14
N LYS A 320 -8.14 18.28 -13.79
CA LYS A 320 -7.75 18.92 -15.06
C LYS A 320 -8.65 18.53 -16.25
N ASN A 321 -9.45 17.46 -16.14
CA ASN A 321 -10.24 16.91 -17.25
C ASN A 321 -11.72 17.29 -17.29
N GLN A 322 -12.22 18.19 -16.44
CA GLN A 322 -13.62 18.66 -16.51
C GLN A 322 -13.70 20.17 -16.81
N ASN A 323 -13.42 20.54 -18.05
CA ASN A 323 -13.58 21.91 -18.55
C ASN A 323 -14.94 22.12 -19.23
N ARG A 324 -15.93 22.61 -18.48
CA ARG A 324 -17.00 23.50 -18.98
C ARG A 324 -17.28 24.54 -17.89
N VAL A 325 -16.91 25.80 -18.15
CA VAL A 325 -16.82 26.86 -17.13
C VAL A 325 -18.05 27.77 -17.14
N LYS A 326 -18.71 27.90 -15.98
CA LYS A 326 -19.54 29.06 -15.59
C LYS A 326 -18.69 30.08 -14.81
N LEU A 327 -19.10 31.35 -14.79
CA LEU A 327 -18.38 32.49 -14.18
C LEU A 327 -18.02 32.29 -12.69
N ILE A 328 -18.82 31.52 -11.93
CA ILE A 328 -18.62 31.23 -10.50
C ILE A 328 -17.34 30.40 -10.25
N ASN A 329 -16.92 29.56 -11.21
CA ASN A 329 -15.78 28.64 -11.05
C ASN A 329 -14.43 29.36 -10.96
N ARG A 330 -14.36 30.64 -11.35
CA ARG A 330 -13.14 31.46 -11.23
C ARG A 330 -12.93 32.04 -9.83
N LEU A 331 -13.99 32.23 -9.05
CA LEU A 331 -13.92 32.92 -7.76
C LEU A 331 -13.81 31.96 -6.55
N ALA A 332 -14.38 30.75 -6.65
CA ALA A 332 -14.34 29.76 -5.58
C ALA A 332 -14.23 28.30 -6.10
N PRO A 333 -13.12 27.92 -6.75
CA PRO A 333 -12.97 26.62 -7.43
C PRO A 333 -13.10 25.42 -6.49
N ASP A 334 -12.70 25.55 -5.23
CA ASP A 334 -12.83 24.46 -4.25
C ASP A 334 -14.28 24.27 -3.77
N LEU A 335 -15.10 25.32 -3.78
CA LEU A 335 -16.50 25.24 -3.36
C LEU A 335 -17.35 24.62 -4.48
N ASP A 336 -17.11 25.06 -5.72
CA ASP A 336 -17.69 24.42 -6.91
C ASP A 336 -17.32 22.94 -6.98
N TRP A 337 -16.05 22.60 -6.75
CA TRP A 337 -15.62 21.22 -6.62
C TRP A 337 -16.46 20.41 -5.63
N SER A 338 -16.66 20.94 -4.41
CA SER A 338 -17.42 20.25 -3.38
C SER A 338 -18.86 20.03 -3.79
N TYR A 339 -19.46 21.06 -4.41
CA TYR A 339 -20.82 21.01 -4.92
C TYR A 339 -20.99 19.98 -6.06
N GLN A 340 -20.13 20.02 -7.08
CA GLN A 340 -20.16 19.08 -8.21
C GLN A 340 -19.92 17.64 -7.76
N THR A 341 -18.93 17.43 -6.88
CA THR A 341 -18.61 16.10 -6.35
C THR A 341 -19.80 15.53 -5.60
N HIS A 342 -20.47 16.35 -4.79
CA HIS A 342 -21.68 15.93 -4.09
C HIS A 342 -22.80 15.55 -5.07
N LEU A 343 -23.07 16.35 -6.10
CA LEU A 343 -24.12 16.09 -7.08
C LEU A 343 -23.92 14.80 -7.88
N LEU A 344 -22.68 14.39 -8.12
CA LEU A 344 -22.35 13.25 -8.97
C LEU A 344 -22.36 11.89 -8.26
N HIS A 345 -22.61 11.80 -6.95
CA HIS A 345 -22.68 10.52 -6.23
C HIS A 345 -23.74 9.56 -6.82
N PRO A 346 -23.34 8.48 -7.53
CA PRO A 346 -24.27 7.51 -8.08
C PRO A 346 -24.81 6.61 -6.95
N GLN A 347 -26.12 6.35 -6.97
CA GLN A 347 -26.87 5.45 -6.07
C GLN A 347 -26.49 5.55 -4.58
N ARG A 348 -27.16 6.49 -3.89
CA ARG A 348 -27.04 6.62 -2.44
C ARG A 348 -28.00 5.65 -1.75
N PRO A 349 -27.57 4.91 -0.71
CA PRO A 349 -28.50 4.32 0.24
C PRO A 349 -29.41 5.42 0.79
N VAL A 350 -30.73 5.26 0.68
CA VAL A 350 -31.69 6.29 1.10
C VAL A 350 -31.68 6.38 2.63
N SER A 351 -31.01 7.41 3.18
CA SER A 351 -31.03 7.64 4.62
C SER A 351 -32.41 8.13 5.07
N ARG A 352 -32.96 7.50 6.11
CA ARG A 352 -34.24 7.94 6.70
C ARG A 352 -34.08 9.35 7.29
N PRO A 353 -35.10 10.23 7.16
CA PRO A 353 -35.17 11.44 7.96
C PRO A 353 -35.01 11.12 9.45
N ILE A 354 -34.30 11.98 10.19
CA ILE A 354 -33.94 11.69 11.59
C ILE A 354 -35.13 11.35 12.49
N LYS A 355 -36.30 11.99 12.27
CA LYS A 355 -37.52 11.69 13.02
C LYS A 355 -38.00 10.25 12.77
N GLN A 356 -38.01 9.82 11.50
CA GLN A 356 -38.38 8.47 11.12
C GLN A 356 -37.36 7.44 11.65
N MET A 357 -36.07 7.78 11.66
CA MET A 357 -35.04 6.93 12.26
C MET A 357 -35.28 6.75 13.76
N HIS A 358 -35.57 7.84 14.50
CA HIS A 358 -35.87 7.78 15.93
C HIS A 358 -37.11 6.92 16.24
N GLU A 359 -38.18 7.08 15.45
CA GLU A 359 -39.41 6.32 15.62
C GLU A 359 -39.22 4.84 15.28
N SER A 360 -38.53 4.53 14.17
CA SER A 360 -38.24 3.15 13.76
C SER A 360 -37.37 2.42 14.79
N LEU A 361 -36.37 3.11 15.33
CA LEU A 361 -35.51 2.56 16.37
C LEU A 361 -36.29 2.32 17.66
N PHE A 362 -37.13 3.28 18.06
CA PHE A 362 -37.96 3.12 19.25
C PHE A 362 -38.98 1.98 19.11
N SER A 363 -39.57 1.78 17.93
CA SER A 363 -40.60 0.77 17.69
C SER A 363 -40.06 -0.65 17.46
N THR A 364 -38.75 -0.85 17.39
CA THR A 364 -38.14 -2.17 17.16
C THR A 364 -38.46 -3.13 18.32
N GLU A 365 -38.80 -4.39 18.00
CA GLU A 365 -39.19 -5.41 18.99
C GLU A 365 -38.13 -5.62 20.09
N ALA A 366 -36.85 -5.66 19.70
CA ALA A 366 -35.73 -5.79 20.64
C ALA A 366 -35.71 -4.64 21.68
N VAL A 367 -35.97 -3.41 21.24
CA VAL A 367 -36.01 -2.23 22.12
C VAL A 367 -37.24 -2.26 23.03
N GLN A 368 -38.41 -2.61 22.49
CA GLN A 368 -39.64 -2.73 23.28
C GLN A 368 -39.54 -3.84 24.35
N THR A 369 -38.90 -4.96 24.01
CA THR A 369 -38.64 -6.06 24.95
C THR A 369 -37.65 -5.63 26.04
N ALA A 370 -36.57 -4.92 25.67
CA ALA A 370 -35.61 -4.38 26.63
C ALA A 370 -36.25 -3.35 27.59
N ILE A 371 -37.16 -2.50 27.09
CA ILE A 371 -37.94 -1.56 27.91
C ILE A 371 -38.79 -2.31 28.94
N ALA A 372 -39.53 -3.34 28.50
CA ALA A 372 -40.38 -4.13 29.38
C ALA A 372 -39.57 -4.86 30.46
N LYS A 373 -38.42 -5.43 30.08
CA LYS A 373 -37.50 -6.09 31.00
C LYS A 373 -36.90 -5.11 32.02
N ALA A 374 -36.36 -3.98 31.57
CA ALA A 374 -35.76 -2.99 32.46
C ALA A 374 -36.78 -2.37 33.42
N ALA A 375 -38.02 -2.14 32.98
CA ALA A 375 -39.10 -1.66 33.86
C ALA A 375 -39.40 -2.65 34.99
N LYS A 376 -39.34 -3.95 34.70
CA LYS A 376 -39.54 -5.02 35.70
C LYS A 376 -38.34 -5.19 36.63
N ASP A 377 -37.13 -5.22 36.08
CA ASP A 377 -35.90 -5.50 36.83
C ASP A 377 -35.53 -4.33 37.76
N GLU A 378 -35.80 -3.09 37.36
CA GLU A 378 -35.50 -1.88 38.14
C GLU A 378 -36.70 -1.39 39.00
N ASP A 379 -37.85 -2.06 38.94
CA ASP A 379 -39.10 -1.67 39.64
C ASP A 379 -39.54 -0.21 39.37
N VAL A 380 -39.53 0.19 38.08
CA VAL A 380 -39.91 1.53 37.63
C VAL A 380 -41.02 1.49 36.59
N SER A 381 -41.79 2.57 36.49
CA SER A 381 -42.86 2.65 35.49
C SER A 381 -42.32 2.61 34.06
N ARG A 382 -42.99 1.87 33.17
CA ARG A 382 -42.65 1.79 31.74
C ARG A 382 -42.43 3.16 31.08
N PRO A 383 -43.29 4.19 31.29
CA PRO A 383 -43.07 5.53 30.72
C PRO A 383 -41.75 6.20 31.13
N SER A 384 -41.25 5.90 32.34
CA SER A 384 -39.94 6.40 32.81
C SER A 384 -38.80 5.79 31.99
N VAL A 385 -38.84 4.48 31.75
CA VAL A 385 -37.85 3.76 30.92
C VAL A 385 -37.94 4.21 29.46
N GLU A 386 -39.15 4.39 28.92
CA GLU A 386 -39.35 4.91 27.56
C GLU A 386 -38.74 6.31 27.39
N THR A 387 -38.89 7.18 28.39
CA THR A 387 -38.26 8.52 28.39
C THR A 387 -36.74 8.41 28.37
N ARG A 388 -36.16 7.48 29.17
CA ARG A 388 -34.72 7.18 29.15
C ARG A 388 -34.27 6.69 27.78
N VAL A 389 -34.99 5.75 27.17
CA VAL A 389 -34.66 5.21 25.84
C VAL A 389 -34.73 6.30 24.76
N ARG A 390 -35.75 7.17 24.77
CA ARG A 390 -35.81 8.31 23.84
C ARG A 390 -34.62 9.24 23.99
N ALA A 391 -34.19 9.51 25.22
CA ALA A 391 -32.98 10.29 25.49
C ALA A 391 -31.70 9.58 25.00
N MET A 392 -31.63 8.25 25.13
CA MET A 392 -30.52 7.44 24.57
C MET A 392 -30.49 7.53 23.05
N ILE A 393 -31.62 7.34 22.38
CA ILE A 393 -31.76 7.41 20.90
C ILE A 393 -31.29 8.78 20.40
N VAL A 394 -31.78 9.87 20.99
CA VAL A 394 -31.39 11.24 20.61
C VAL A 394 -29.89 11.47 20.80
N ARG A 395 -29.26 10.85 21.81
CA ARG A 395 -27.81 10.97 22.00
C ARG A 395 -27.02 10.12 21.02
N LEU A 396 -27.50 8.92 20.71
CA LEU A 396 -26.82 7.94 19.87
C LEU A 396 -26.86 8.35 18.39
N VAL A 397 -28.05 8.55 17.82
CA VAL A 397 -28.28 8.62 16.38
C VAL A 397 -27.55 9.79 15.70
N GLY A 398 -26.83 9.45 14.63
CA GLY A 398 -26.22 10.40 13.68
C GLY A 398 -27.19 10.84 12.58
N GLU A 399 -26.97 12.02 12.01
CA GLU A 399 -27.77 12.60 10.93
C GLU A 399 -26.88 12.92 9.72
N VAL A 400 -27.37 12.69 8.51
CA VAL A 400 -26.64 13.10 7.30
C VAL A 400 -27.37 14.28 6.67
N ASP A 401 -26.75 15.46 6.74
CA ASP A 401 -27.23 16.66 6.07
C ASP A 401 -26.31 16.99 4.88
N HIS A 402 -26.90 17.00 3.69
CA HIS A 402 -26.17 17.16 2.44
C HIS A 402 -25.54 18.56 2.27
N ASN A 403 -26.20 19.62 2.75
CA ASN A 403 -25.63 20.97 2.68
C ASN A 403 -24.43 21.10 3.62
N VAL A 404 -24.53 20.47 4.79
CA VAL A 404 -23.42 20.39 5.74
C VAL A 404 -22.25 19.61 5.14
N LEU A 405 -22.49 18.47 4.49
CA LEU A 405 -21.45 17.69 3.83
C LEU A 405 -20.71 18.47 2.73
N ILE A 406 -21.43 19.23 1.89
CA ILE A 406 -20.81 20.08 0.85
C ILE A 406 -19.91 21.15 1.50
N GLY A 407 -20.42 21.85 2.51
CA GLY A 407 -19.63 22.86 3.23
C GLY A 407 -18.41 22.24 3.91
N PHE A 408 -18.58 21.06 4.50
CA PHE A 408 -17.52 20.38 5.24
C PHE A 408 -16.44 19.81 4.31
N GLY A 409 -16.81 19.20 3.18
CA GLY A 409 -15.86 18.75 2.16
C GLY A 409 -15.00 19.88 1.62
N TRP A 410 -15.59 21.07 1.43
CA TRP A 410 -14.84 22.27 1.05
C TRP A 410 -13.83 22.71 2.13
N ILE A 411 -14.23 22.72 3.40
CA ILE A 411 -13.35 23.04 4.54
C ILE A 411 -12.18 22.04 4.61
N LEU A 412 -12.48 20.73 4.56
CA LEU A 412 -11.46 19.68 4.63
C LEU A 412 -10.47 19.78 3.47
N LYS A 413 -10.95 20.04 2.24
CA LYS A 413 -10.06 20.26 1.09
C LYS A 413 -9.09 21.42 1.32
N LYS A 414 -9.57 22.53 1.88
CA LYS A 414 -8.71 23.69 2.19
C LYS A 414 -7.68 23.36 3.26
N ILE A 415 -8.10 22.70 4.34
CA ILE A 415 -7.20 22.31 5.43
C ILE A 415 -6.13 21.35 4.92
N PHE A 416 -6.53 20.26 4.24
CA PHE A 416 -5.59 19.27 3.73
C PHE A 416 -4.62 19.84 2.69
N LYS A 417 -5.06 20.79 1.85
CA LYS A 417 -4.18 21.48 0.89
C LYS A 417 -3.15 22.38 1.57
N ALA A 418 -3.45 22.87 2.77
CA ALA A 418 -2.52 23.69 3.54
C ALA A 418 -1.47 22.84 4.28
N ILE A 419 -1.88 21.70 4.85
CA ILE A 419 -1.02 20.91 5.76
C ILE A 419 -0.34 19.70 5.11
N TYR A 420 -0.91 19.16 4.02
CA TYR A 420 -0.36 18.01 3.28
C TYR A 420 0.02 18.39 1.86
N GLU A 421 1.06 17.74 1.33
CA GLU A 421 1.51 17.94 -0.05
C GLU A 421 0.58 17.21 -1.04
N SER A 422 0.19 15.98 -0.71
CA SER A 422 -0.80 15.21 -1.45
C SER A 422 -1.39 14.07 -0.61
N ILE A 423 -2.61 13.64 -0.97
CA ILE A 423 -3.24 12.43 -0.47
C ILE A 423 -3.39 11.49 -1.67
N HIS A 424 -2.86 10.28 -1.54
CA HIS A 424 -2.76 9.25 -2.56
C HIS A 424 -3.71 8.12 -2.21
N VAL A 425 -4.59 7.72 -3.14
CA VAL A 425 -5.56 6.62 -2.90
C VAL A 425 -5.51 5.61 -4.02
N ASN A 426 -5.45 4.31 -3.69
CA ASN A 426 -5.37 3.25 -4.70
C ASN A 426 -6.70 3.10 -5.46
N THR A 427 -6.63 3.14 -6.79
CA THR A 427 -7.77 2.98 -7.71
C THR A 427 -8.51 1.66 -7.53
N ARG A 428 -7.78 0.53 -7.49
CA ARG A 428 -8.36 -0.80 -7.29
C ARG A 428 -9.32 -0.85 -6.09
N GLY A 429 -8.93 -0.25 -4.97
CA GLY A 429 -9.77 -0.24 -3.78
C GLY A 429 -10.99 0.69 -3.89
N ILE A 430 -10.89 1.79 -4.64
CA ILE A 430 -12.04 2.64 -4.98
C ILE A 430 -13.06 1.83 -5.80
N ASP A 431 -12.60 1.10 -6.80
CA ASP A 431 -13.46 0.28 -7.67
C ASP A 431 -14.05 -0.90 -6.92
N ALA A 432 -13.29 -1.52 -6.01
CA ALA A 432 -13.77 -2.56 -5.12
C ALA A 432 -14.94 -2.07 -4.26
N ILE A 433 -14.84 -0.89 -3.64
CA ILE A 433 -15.97 -0.31 -2.88
C ILE A 433 -17.17 -0.12 -3.80
N LYS A 434 -16.99 0.52 -4.96
CA LYS A 434 -18.07 0.79 -5.93
C LYS A 434 -18.83 -0.47 -6.36
N LYS A 435 -18.15 -1.61 -6.50
CA LYS A 435 -18.77 -2.89 -6.86
C LYS A 435 -19.84 -3.34 -5.84
N TYR A 436 -19.65 -3.06 -4.55
CA TYR A 436 -20.51 -3.58 -3.49
C TYR A 436 -21.56 -2.58 -2.97
N VAL A 437 -21.42 -1.28 -3.26
CA VAL A 437 -22.31 -0.21 -2.72
C VAL A 437 -23.80 -0.52 -2.92
N SER A 438 -24.17 -1.12 -4.05
CA SER A 438 -25.56 -1.42 -4.40
C SER A 438 -26.02 -2.83 -4.06
N VAL A 439 -25.15 -3.66 -3.47
CA VAL A 439 -25.41 -5.09 -3.26
C VAL A 439 -25.45 -5.42 -1.78
N ASN A 440 -24.42 -5.05 -1.03
CA ASN A 440 -24.26 -5.43 0.37
C ASN A 440 -23.90 -4.22 1.25
N PRO A 441 -24.31 -4.19 2.52
CA PRO A 441 -23.82 -3.22 3.49
C PRO A 441 -22.29 -3.26 3.61
N ILE A 442 -21.69 -2.08 3.66
CA ILE A 442 -20.23 -1.90 3.71
C ILE A 442 -19.80 -1.44 5.10
N VAL A 443 -18.74 -2.06 5.62
CA VAL A 443 -18.11 -1.70 6.88
C VAL A 443 -16.63 -1.37 6.64
N LEU A 444 -16.28 -0.09 6.75
CA LEU A 444 -14.92 0.40 6.61
C LEU A 444 -14.17 0.25 7.94
N LEU A 445 -13.01 -0.41 7.90
CA LEU A 445 -12.16 -0.68 9.06
C LEU A 445 -10.79 -0.01 8.89
N PRO A 446 -10.68 1.31 9.11
CA PRO A 446 -9.42 2.04 8.97
C PRO A 446 -8.42 1.74 10.11
N THR A 447 -7.13 1.92 9.82
CA THR A 447 -6.08 2.02 10.87
C THR A 447 -6.23 3.29 11.69
N HIS A 448 -5.90 3.25 12.99
CA HIS A 448 -6.02 4.41 13.87
C HIS A 448 -4.65 4.92 14.36
N ARG A 449 -4.12 5.95 13.71
CA ARG A 449 -2.80 6.57 13.91
C ARG A 449 -2.86 8.07 14.22
N SER A 450 -3.92 8.79 13.83
CA SER A 450 -4.06 10.23 13.99
C SER A 450 -5.51 10.61 14.31
N TYR A 451 -5.74 11.79 14.89
CA TYR A 451 -7.11 12.30 15.09
C TYR A 451 -7.81 12.66 13.78
N VAL A 452 -7.07 12.81 12.67
CA VAL A 452 -7.66 13.13 11.37
C VAL A 452 -8.02 11.89 10.56
N ASP A 453 -7.77 10.67 11.03
CA ASP A 453 -7.98 9.45 10.24
C ASP A 453 -9.41 9.30 9.73
N PHE A 454 -10.41 9.45 10.60
CA PHE A 454 -11.82 9.37 10.19
C PHE A 454 -12.22 10.51 9.23
N LEU A 455 -11.58 11.68 9.36
CA LEU A 455 -11.76 12.80 8.44
C LEU A 455 -11.13 12.51 7.08
N VAL A 456 -9.95 11.88 7.05
CA VAL A 456 -9.28 11.45 5.82
C VAL A 456 -10.12 10.39 5.13
N CYS A 457 -10.63 9.39 5.85
CA CYS A 457 -11.52 8.36 5.32
C CYS A 457 -12.79 8.97 4.71
N SER A 458 -13.49 9.81 5.47
CA SER A 458 -14.69 10.52 4.99
C SER A 458 -14.42 11.43 3.80
N PHE A 459 -13.27 12.14 3.80
CA PHE A 459 -12.87 13.01 2.71
C PHE A 459 -12.53 12.22 1.44
N VAL A 460 -11.86 11.07 1.56
CA VAL A 460 -11.60 10.15 0.44
C VAL A 460 -12.92 9.64 -0.12
N CYS A 461 -13.85 9.20 0.74
CA CYS A 461 -15.16 8.75 0.29
C CYS A 461 -15.92 9.86 -0.45
N PHE A 462 -15.94 11.07 0.11
CA PHE A 462 -16.52 12.24 -0.53
C PHE A 462 -15.86 12.55 -1.88
N ALA A 463 -14.52 12.61 -1.93
CA ALA A 463 -13.77 13.00 -3.12
C ALA A 463 -13.91 12.01 -4.28
N PHE A 464 -14.06 10.72 -4.01
CA PHE A 464 -14.22 9.66 -5.01
C PHE A 464 -15.66 9.20 -5.22
N GLN A 465 -16.64 9.95 -4.69
CA GLN A 465 -18.05 9.68 -4.84
C GLN A 465 -18.50 8.32 -4.24
N LEU A 466 -17.83 7.86 -3.19
CA LEU A 466 -18.15 6.64 -2.44
C LEU A 466 -19.15 6.94 -1.31
N PRO A 467 -19.88 5.94 -0.77
CA PRO A 467 -20.79 6.15 0.35
C PRO A 467 -20.10 6.83 1.53
N ILE A 468 -20.69 7.91 2.02
CA ILE A 468 -20.19 8.59 3.21
C ILE A 468 -20.50 7.72 4.43
N PRO A 469 -19.50 7.34 5.23
CA PRO A 469 -19.72 6.43 6.34
C PRO A 469 -20.41 7.09 7.53
N TYR A 470 -21.26 6.33 8.22
CA TYR A 470 -21.68 6.62 9.58
C TYR A 470 -20.55 6.24 10.54
N ILE A 471 -19.98 7.23 11.21
CA ILE A 471 -18.75 7.07 11.99
C ILE A 471 -19.09 6.77 13.45
N ALA A 472 -18.56 5.67 13.98
CA ALA A 472 -18.61 5.36 15.40
C ALA A 472 -17.64 6.27 16.19
N ALA A 473 -18.16 7.33 16.80
CA ALA A 473 -17.37 8.30 17.55
C ALA A 473 -17.52 8.12 19.06
N GLY A 474 -16.42 8.26 19.82
CA GLY A 474 -16.49 8.29 21.28
C GLY A 474 -17.16 9.57 21.81
N GLU A 475 -17.85 9.49 22.95
CA GLU A 475 -18.48 10.66 23.59
C GLU A 475 -17.51 11.80 23.95
N ASP A 476 -16.20 11.58 23.95
CA ASP A 476 -15.19 12.62 24.23
C ASP A 476 -15.28 13.82 23.27
N PHE A 477 -15.83 13.64 22.06
CA PHE A 477 -16.04 14.71 21.08
C PHE A 477 -17.25 15.61 21.38
N LEU A 478 -18.12 15.22 22.34
CA LEU A 478 -19.33 15.99 22.70
C LEU A 478 -19.02 17.32 23.41
N GLY A 479 -17.80 17.49 23.95
CA GLY A 479 -17.39 18.66 24.73
C GLY A 479 -17.10 19.92 23.92
N ILE A 480 -17.19 19.88 22.59
CA ILE A 480 -16.97 21.04 21.69
C ILE A 480 -18.26 21.27 20.90
N VAL A 481 -19.07 22.26 21.32
CA VAL A 481 -20.45 22.44 20.85
C VAL A 481 -20.59 22.52 19.32
N GLY A 482 -19.75 23.32 18.64
CA GLY A 482 -19.81 23.47 17.18
C GLY A 482 -19.34 22.22 16.41
N VAL A 483 -18.28 21.55 16.89
CA VAL A 483 -17.75 20.33 16.27
C VAL A 483 -18.72 19.17 16.46
N ARG A 484 -19.36 19.07 17.63
CA ARG A 484 -20.40 18.07 17.89
C ARG A 484 -21.55 18.19 16.89
N TRP A 485 -22.06 19.40 16.66
CA TRP A 485 -23.13 19.63 15.70
C TRP A 485 -22.70 19.23 14.29
N LEU A 486 -21.51 19.67 13.85
CA LEU A 486 -20.97 19.39 12.53
C LEU A 486 -20.79 17.89 12.29
N PHE A 487 -20.14 17.17 13.20
CA PHE A 487 -19.90 15.73 13.08
C PHE A 487 -21.20 14.94 13.12
N ARG A 488 -22.15 15.33 13.98
CA ARG A 488 -23.45 14.68 14.02
C ARG A 488 -24.19 14.81 12.70
N LYS A 489 -24.14 15.99 12.07
CA LYS A 489 -24.76 16.30 10.77
C LYS A 489 -23.98 15.72 9.57
N SER A 490 -22.78 15.19 9.80
CA SER A 490 -22.00 14.46 8.81
C SER A 490 -22.06 12.94 8.99
N GLY A 491 -23.00 12.42 9.78
CA GLY A 491 -23.19 10.97 9.99
C GLY A 491 -22.50 10.36 11.22
N ALA A 492 -21.80 11.13 12.06
CA ALA A 492 -21.18 10.56 13.27
C ALA A 492 -22.24 10.24 14.35
N PHE A 493 -22.21 9.01 14.86
CA PHE A 493 -23.00 8.56 16.00
C PHE A 493 -22.10 8.36 17.22
N PHE A 494 -22.61 8.69 18.41
CA PHE A 494 -21.79 8.79 19.61
C PHE A 494 -22.02 7.61 20.56
N ILE A 495 -20.95 6.88 20.86
CA ILE A 495 -20.96 5.70 21.72
C ILE A 495 -20.22 5.94 23.04
N ARG A 496 -20.71 5.31 24.11
CA ARG A 496 -20.03 5.27 25.41
C ARG A 496 -18.77 4.41 25.32
N ARG A 497 -17.74 4.72 26.12
CA ARG A 497 -16.49 3.94 26.16
C ARG A 497 -16.68 2.49 26.64
N SER A 498 -17.67 2.25 27.48
CA SER A 498 -18.11 0.92 27.92
C SER A 498 -19.58 0.99 28.27
N PHE A 499 -20.32 -0.05 27.92
CA PHE A 499 -21.74 -0.21 28.26
C PHE A 499 -22.11 -1.68 28.47
N ALA A 500 -21.13 -2.53 28.78
CA ALA A 500 -21.37 -3.95 29.09
C ALA A 500 -22.29 -4.13 30.30
N ASP A 501 -22.30 -3.16 31.23
CA ASP A 501 -23.14 -3.17 32.43
C ASP A 501 -24.50 -2.46 32.23
N ASP A 502 -24.85 -2.03 31.01
CA ASP A 502 -26.13 -1.36 30.67
C ASP A 502 -26.84 -2.12 29.52
N PRO A 503 -27.55 -3.23 29.84
CA PRO A 503 -28.23 -4.05 28.82
C PRO A 503 -29.29 -3.31 28.02
N LEU A 504 -29.91 -2.28 28.63
CA LEU A 504 -30.90 -1.43 27.98
C LEU A 504 -30.25 -0.60 26.87
N TYR A 505 -29.12 0.06 27.17
CA TYR A 505 -28.36 0.82 26.17
C TYR A 505 -27.81 -0.10 25.07
N GLN A 506 -27.30 -1.28 25.43
CA GLN A 506 -26.81 -2.26 24.44
C GLN A 506 -27.91 -2.66 23.45
N SER A 507 -29.12 -2.94 23.94
CA SER A 507 -30.26 -3.30 23.07
C SER A 507 -30.64 -2.18 22.10
N VAL A 508 -30.61 -0.92 22.56
CA VAL A 508 -30.86 0.25 21.69
C VAL A 508 -29.74 0.42 20.65
N PHE A 509 -28.49 0.18 21.07
CA PHE A 509 -27.33 0.27 20.20
C PHE A 509 -27.34 -0.80 19.09
N ASP A 510 -27.54 -2.07 19.45
CA ASP A 510 -27.58 -3.18 18.50
C ASP A 510 -28.75 -3.02 17.50
N ALA A 511 -29.91 -2.55 17.98
CA ALA A 511 -31.04 -2.22 17.09
C ALA A 511 -30.72 -1.07 16.12
N TYR A 512 -29.93 -0.07 16.54
CA TYR A 512 -29.51 1.01 15.65
C TYR A 512 -28.54 0.53 14.57
N ILE A 513 -27.56 -0.31 14.92
CA ILE A 513 -26.64 -0.92 13.95
C ILE A 513 -27.40 -1.79 12.94
N ALA A 514 -28.36 -2.59 13.42
CA ALA A 514 -29.23 -3.39 12.55
C ALA A 514 -30.04 -2.53 11.56
N LEU A 515 -30.57 -1.38 12.00
CA LEU A 515 -31.27 -0.45 11.12
C LEU A 515 -30.34 0.18 10.06
N LEU A 516 -29.13 0.60 10.45
CA LEU A 516 -28.17 1.18 9.51
C LEU A 516 -27.77 0.17 8.42
N LEU A 517 -27.44 -1.06 8.82
CA LEU A 517 -27.07 -2.12 7.87
C LEU A 517 -28.26 -2.57 7.02
N GLY A 518 -29.46 -2.67 7.60
CA GLY A 518 -30.68 -2.97 6.85
C GLY A 518 -31.03 -1.90 5.81
N ASP A 519 -30.72 -0.63 6.10
CA ASP A 519 -30.83 0.50 5.16
C ASP A 519 -29.62 0.61 4.21
N GLN A 520 -28.75 -0.41 4.17
CA GLN A 520 -27.51 -0.49 3.37
C GLN A 520 -26.55 0.70 3.58
N GLN A 521 -26.58 1.32 4.76
CA GLN A 521 -25.70 2.42 5.09
C GLN A 521 -24.26 1.91 5.30
N CYS A 522 -23.29 2.71 4.86
CA CYS A 522 -21.88 2.46 5.11
C CYS A 522 -21.54 2.81 6.57
N ILE A 523 -20.84 1.95 7.29
CA ILE A 523 -20.42 2.18 8.68
C ILE A 523 -18.89 2.22 8.74
N GLU A 524 -18.32 3.15 9.50
CA GLU A 524 -16.89 3.21 9.78
C GLU A 524 -16.61 3.07 11.27
N PHE A 525 -15.67 2.18 11.61
CA PHE A 525 -15.09 2.13 12.96
C PHE A 525 -13.68 1.54 13.00
N PHE A 526 -12.96 1.89 14.05
CA PHE A 526 -11.60 1.40 14.28
C PHE A 526 -11.64 0.08 15.06
N VAL A 527 -11.31 -1.03 14.40
CA VAL A 527 -11.25 -2.36 15.04
C VAL A 527 -10.24 -2.43 16.19
N GLU A 528 -9.17 -1.61 16.14
CA GLU A 528 -8.16 -1.43 17.21
C GLU A 528 -8.74 -0.74 18.47
N GLY A 529 -9.90 -0.08 18.34
CA GLY A 529 -10.59 0.67 19.40
C GLY A 529 -9.94 2.00 19.82
N THR A 530 -8.60 2.12 19.78
CA THR A 530 -7.89 3.36 20.11
C THR A 530 -6.70 3.61 19.19
N ARG A 531 -6.26 4.88 19.08
CA ARG A 531 -5.05 5.22 18.31
C ARG A 531 -3.82 4.51 18.86
N SER A 532 -3.01 3.94 17.99
CA SER A 532 -1.70 3.43 18.34
C SER A 532 -0.67 4.55 18.45
N ARG A 533 -0.02 4.65 19.60
CA ARG A 533 1.07 5.61 19.87
C ARG A 533 2.43 5.04 19.49
N SER A 534 2.57 3.71 19.61
CA SER A 534 3.81 2.98 19.32
C SER A 534 4.01 2.71 17.83
N GLY A 535 3.01 3.00 16.97
CA GLY A 535 3.08 2.75 15.53
C GLY A 535 2.71 1.30 15.14
N LYS A 536 2.72 0.36 16.09
CA LYS A 536 2.32 -1.05 15.93
C LYS A 536 0.81 -1.21 15.77
N MET A 537 0.37 -2.26 15.08
CA MET A 537 -1.04 -2.69 15.11
C MET A 537 -1.43 -3.14 16.52
N LEU A 538 -2.61 -2.73 16.98
CA LEU A 538 -3.16 -3.15 18.27
C LEU A 538 -4.09 -4.33 18.09
N HIS A 539 -4.17 -5.18 19.12
CA HIS A 539 -5.13 -6.29 19.15
C HIS A 539 -6.57 -5.79 19.05
N PRO A 540 -7.42 -6.47 18.26
CA PRO A 540 -8.76 -6.00 17.96
C PRO A 540 -9.68 -6.00 19.19
N LYS A 541 -10.68 -5.11 19.17
CA LYS A 541 -11.79 -5.06 20.13
C LYS A 541 -13.05 -5.58 19.46
N LEU A 542 -13.59 -6.69 19.98
CA LEU A 542 -14.72 -7.39 19.34
C LEU A 542 -16.08 -6.71 19.53
N GLY A 543 -16.22 -5.74 20.44
CA GLY A 543 -17.53 -5.22 20.85
C GLY A 543 -18.42 -4.75 19.68
N LEU A 544 -17.97 -3.73 18.95
CA LEU A 544 -18.71 -3.20 17.81
C LEU A 544 -18.71 -4.14 16.60
N LEU A 545 -17.63 -4.90 16.40
CA LEU A 545 -17.59 -5.93 15.36
C LEU A 545 -18.68 -6.97 15.57
N ARG A 546 -18.88 -7.43 16.81
CA ARG A 546 -19.92 -8.38 17.19
C ARG A 546 -21.31 -7.81 16.88
N SER A 547 -21.61 -6.58 17.32
CA SER A 547 -22.89 -5.91 17.03
C SER A 547 -23.19 -5.84 15.53
N VAL A 548 -22.16 -5.70 14.68
CA VAL A 548 -22.30 -5.71 13.21
C VAL A 548 -22.52 -7.13 12.68
N THR A 549 -21.68 -8.09 13.07
CA THR A 549 -21.78 -9.48 12.59
C THR A 549 -23.06 -10.17 13.04
N ASP A 550 -23.58 -9.82 14.22
CA ASP A 550 -24.82 -10.40 14.76
C ASP A 550 -26.02 -10.10 13.83
N VAL A 551 -26.00 -8.97 13.11
CA VAL A 551 -27.06 -8.64 12.12
C VAL A 551 -27.12 -9.66 10.98
N PHE A 552 -25.97 -10.12 10.48
CA PHE A 552 -25.91 -11.19 9.48
C PHE A 552 -26.33 -12.53 10.06
N PHE A 553 -25.77 -12.92 11.21
CA PHE A 553 -26.07 -14.23 11.79
C PHE A 553 -27.52 -14.36 12.30
N GLU A 554 -28.19 -13.24 12.57
CA GLU A 554 -29.62 -13.17 12.88
C GLU A 554 -30.51 -13.09 11.62
N ASN A 555 -29.94 -13.27 10.42
CA ASN A 555 -30.62 -13.25 9.12
C ASN A 555 -31.36 -11.93 8.83
N LYS A 556 -30.83 -10.81 9.32
CA LYS A 556 -31.38 -9.47 9.01
C LYS A 556 -30.81 -8.88 7.73
N VAL A 557 -29.66 -9.38 7.26
CA VAL A 557 -29.01 -9.05 5.99
C VAL A 557 -28.38 -10.30 5.40
N ASP A 558 -28.30 -10.38 4.07
CA ASP A 558 -27.78 -11.57 3.35
C ASP A 558 -26.26 -11.71 3.43
N ASP A 559 -25.53 -10.59 3.52
CA ASP A 559 -24.07 -10.55 3.68
C ASP A 559 -23.62 -9.16 4.17
N ILE A 560 -22.38 -9.04 4.65
CA ILE A 560 -21.72 -7.79 5.03
C ILE A 560 -20.30 -7.79 4.47
N GLN A 561 -19.91 -6.69 3.84
CA GLN A 561 -18.57 -6.51 3.26
C GLN A 561 -17.69 -5.69 4.20
N PHE A 562 -16.71 -6.36 4.85
CA PHE A 562 -15.71 -5.69 5.67
C PHE A 562 -14.52 -5.26 4.81
N ILE A 563 -14.19 -3.97 4.81
CA ILE A 563 -13.15 -3.42 3.95
C ILE A 563 -12.05 -2.80 4.84
N PRO A 564 -10.91 -3.49 5.01
CA PRO A 564 -9.76 -2.94 5.70
C PRO A 564 -9.17 -1.73 4.93
N LEU A 565 -8.75 -0.69 5.65
CA LEU A 565 -8.17 0.52 5.05
C LEU A 565 -6.95 1.01 5.83
N THR A 566 -5.80 1.13 5.18
CA THR A 566 -4.58 1.65 5.83
C THR A 566 -4.36 3.12 5.50
N ILE A 567 -4.02 3.92 6.51
CA ILE A 567 -3.70 5.34 6.37
C ILE A 567 -2.26 5.56 6.83
N ASN A 568 -1.39 5.94 5.91
CA ASN A 568 0.05 6.00 6.09
C ASN A 568 0.53 7.44 5.88
N TYR A 569 1.26 7.98 6.85
CA TYR A 569 1.69 9.38 6.89
C TYR A 569 3.21 9.47 6.77
N GLU A 570 3.75 10.43 6.02
CA GLU A 570 5.17 10.79 6.17
C GLU A 570 5.42 11.39 7.55
N LYS A 571 4.50 12.22 8.04
CA LYS A 571 4.51 12.79 9.39
C LYS A 571 3.11 12.83 9.99
N THR A 572 2.93 12.19 11.15
CA THR A 572 1.68 12.26 11.91
C THR A 572 1.54 13.60 12.62
N LEU A 573 0.34 14.17 12.60
CA LEU A 573 0.03 15.49 13.17
C LEU A 573 0.35 15.59 14.67
N GLU A 574 0.06 14.51 15.41
CA GLU A 574 0.27 14.38 16.85
C GLU A 574 1.62 13.75 17.24
N GLY A 575 2.53 13.56 16.28
CA GLY A 575 3.77 12.81 16.53
C GLY A 575 4.58 13.31 17.73
N ASN A 576 4.57 14.62 17.97
CA ASN A 576 5.31 15.25 19.08
C ASN A 576 4.81 14.89 20.47
N ILE A 577 3.55 14.47 20.63
CA ILE A 577 2.98 14.12 21.95
C ILE A 577 3.04 12.61 22.24
N TYR A 578 3.24 11.78 21.22
CA TYR A 578 3.23 10.32 21.38
C TYR A 578 4.35 9.79 22.26
N GLY A 579 5.55 10.37 22.17
CA GLY A 579 6.69 9.96 23.01
C GLY A 579 6.38 10.12 24.50
N ASN A 580 5.80 11.26 24.89
CA ASN A 580 5.45 11.53 26.29
C ASN A 580 4.27 10.68 26.77
N GLU A 581 3.24 10.47 25.94
CA GLU A 581 2.13 9.56 26.27
C GLU A 581 2.63 8.11 26.49
N LEU A 582 3.64 7.66 25.72
CA LEU A 582 4.28 6.35 25.91
C LEU A 582 5.15 6.28 27.19
N LEU A 583 5.58 7.44 27.71
CA LEU A 583 6.26 7.57 29.00
C LEU A 583 5.31 7.68 30.21
N GLY A 584 4.00 7.48 29.98
CA GLY A 584 3.00 7.41 31.04
C GLY A 584 2.30 8.74 31.34
N ASP A 585 2.59 9.80 30.60
CA ASP A 585 1.81 11.04 30.68
C ASP A 585 0.35 10.76 30.34
N SER A 586 -0.56 11.44 31.03
CA SER A 586 -2.00 11.28 30.79
C SER A 586 -2.33 11.65 29.34
N LYS A 587 -3.14 10.83 28.67
CA LYS A 587 -3.66 11.13 27.33
C LYS A 587 -4.24 12.55 27.32
N ILE A 588 -3.59 13.46 26.61
CA ILE A 588 -3.92 14.89 26.69
C ILE A 588 -5.19 15.13 25.88
N LYS A 589 -6.35 15.23 26.53
CA LYS A 589 -7.63 15.57 25.87
C LYS A 589 -7.58 16.96 25.22
N GLU A 590 -6.74 17.86 25.73
CA GLU A 590 -6.55 19.23 25.21
C GLU A 590 -5.83 19.26 23.84
N SER A 591 -5.15 18.18 23.44
CA SER A 591 -4.38 18.11 22.19
C SER A 591 -5.22 18.39 20.95
N LEU A 592 -6.50 17.99 20.94
CA LEU A 592 -7.43 18.31 19.85
C LEU A 592 -7.76 19.81 19.78
N LYS A 593 -8.06 20.44 20.92
CA LYS A 593 -8.39 21.87 20.96
C LYS A 593 -7.19 22.73 20.57
N SER A 594 -6.00 22.38 21.04
CA SER A 594 -4.76 23.10 20.70
C SER A 594 -4.38 22.93 19.22
N LEU A 595 -4.58 21.74 18.66
CA LEU A 595 -4.29 21.41 17.27
C LEU A 595 -5.25 22.08 16.28
N LEU A 596 -6.54 22.20 16.63
CA LEU A 596 -7.54 22.95 15.85
C LEU A 596 -7.40 24.48 16.01
N GLY A 597 -6.88 24.95 17.14
CA GLY A 597 -6.73 26.37 17.45
C GLY A 597 -5.40 26.99 16.98
N SER A 598 -4.42 26.18 16.59
CA SER A 598 -3.09 26.66 16.24
C SER A 598 -2.97 27.03 14.76
N ALA A 599 -2.88 28.33 14.46
CA ALA A 599 -2.62 28.81 13.10
C ALA A 599 -1.27 28.34 12.53
N SER A 600 -0.31 27.97 13.39
CA SER A 600 1.00 27.45 12.96
C SER A 600 0.94 26.03 12.40
N VAL A 601 -0.14 25.28 12.67
CA VAL A 601 -0.35 23.95 12.06
C VAL A 601 -0.65 24.10 10.57
N LEU A 602 -1.40 25.15 10.18
CA LEU A 602 -1.75 25.43 8.79
C LEU A 602 -0.56 25.91 7.94
N THR A 603 0.55 26.29 8.57
CA THR A 603 1.80 26.66 7.88
C THR A 603 2.84 25.55 7.91
N ALA A 604 2.59 24.46 8.63
CA ALA A 604 3.48 23.31 8.72
C ALA A 604 3.20 22.29 7.59
N SER A 605 4.26 21.71 7.03
CA SER A 605 4.18 20.65 6.03
C SER A 605 4.32 19.28 6.71
N PHE A 606 3.28 18.45 6.60
CA PHE A 606 3.24 17.08 7.13
C PHE A 606 3.51 16.02 6.06
N GLY A 607 3.96 16.45 4.88
CA GLY A 607 4.28 15.58 3.75
C GLY A 607 3.04 14.97 3.12
N ARG A 608 3.16 13.72 2.68
CA ARG A 608 2.14 13.01 1.91
C ARG A 608 1.43 11.96 2.75
N ILE A 609 0.19 11.67 2.37
CA ILE A 609 -0.63 10.58 2.91
C ILE A 609 -0.83 9.54 1.82
N VAL A 610 -0.71 8.26 2.16
CA VAL A 610 -1.17 7.13 1.34
C VAL A 610 -2.31 6.43 2.05
N VAL A 611 -3.47 6.39 1.39
CA VAL A 611 -4.66 5.64 1.80
C VAL A 611 -4.76 4.43 0.90
N LYS A 612 -4.62 3.24 1.48
CA LYS A 612 -4.78 1.97 0.76
C LYS A 612 -6.02 1.26 1.25
N ILE A 613 -7.02 1.19 0.38
CA ILE A 613 -8.24 0.39 0.56
C ILE A 613 -7.90 -1.04 0.12
N CYS A 614 -8.06 -1.98 1.04
CA CYS A 614 -7.75 -3.39 0.83
C CYS A 614 -8.91 -4.15 0.17
N ASP A 615 -8.68 -5.40 -0.22
CA ASP A 615 -9.73 -6.24 -0.76
C ASP A 615 -10.85 -6.48 0.28
N PRO A 616 -12.14 -6.43 -0.12
CA PRO A 616 -13.26 -6.70 0.78
C PRO A 616 -13.30 -8.14 1.27
N ILE A 617 -13.73 -8.33 2.51
CA ILE A 617 -13.98 -9.62 3.15
C ILE A 617 -15.49 -9.80 3.30
N SER A 618 -16.07 -10.72 2.55
CA SER A 618 -17.47 -11.16 2.71
C SER A 618 -17.60 -11.93 4.02
N LEU A 619 -18.51 -11.50 4.91
CA LEU A 619 -18.79 -12.24 6.15
C LEU A 619 -19.38 -13.62 5.86
N LYS A 620 -20.24 -13.72 4.85
CA LYS A 620 -20.83 -14.97 4.40
C LYS A 620 -19.76 -15.96 3.96
N ASP A 621 -18.91 -15.60 3.00
CA ASP A 621 -17.87 -16.49 2.48
C ASP A 621 -16.82 -16.83 3.55
N TYR A 622 -16.48 -15.85 4.39
CA TYR A 622 -15.56 -16.05 5.50
C TYR A 622 -16.12 -17.02 6.54
N SER A 623 -17.40 -16.90 6.89
CA SER A 623 -18.05 -17.83 7.83
C SER A 623 -18.11 -19.25 7.29
N GLN A 624 -18.43 -19.42 5.99
CA GLN A 624 -18.50 -20.73 5.34
C GLN A 624 -17.13 -21.41 5.24
N SER A 625 -16.09 -20.66 4.90
CA SER A 625 -14.71 -21.18 4.83
C SER A 625 -14.13 -21.55 6.20
N TYR A 626 -14.65 -20.97 7.29
CA TYR A 626 -14.21 -21.29 8.65
C TYR A 626 -14.79 -22.61 9.19
N ILE A 627 -15.98 -23.04 8.72
CA ILE A 627 -16.68 -24.22 9.24
C ILE A 627 -15.83 -25.51 9.15
N PRO A 628 -15.24 -25.89 8.00
CA PRO A 628 -14.42 -27.11 7.91
C PRO A 628 -13.27 -27.12 8.91
N ARG A 629 -12.63 -25.96 9.13
CA ARG A 629 -11.55 -25.80 10.09
C ARG A 629 -12.03 -26.01 11.52
N ALA A 630 -13.17 -25.41 11.90
CA ALA A 630 -13.74 -25.58 13.23
C ALA A 630 -14.07 -27.05 13.55
N ILE A 631 -14.53 -27.81 12.54
CA ILE A 631 -14.80 -29.26 12.66
C ILE A 631 -13.49 -30.03 12.90
N ILE A 632 -12.42 -29.73 12.16
CA ILE A 632 -11.11 -30.37 12.34
C ILE A 632 -10.58 -30.10 13.76
N GLU A 633 -10.60 -28.83 14.21
CA GLU A 633 -10.15 -28.45 15.55
C GLU A 633 -10.93 -29.18 16.65
N ALA A 634 -12.26 -29.29 16.51
CA ALA A 634 -13.10 -30.02 17.47
C ALA A 634 -12.80 -31.52 17.52
N ASN A 635 -12.54 -32.15 16.37
CA ASN A 635 -12.18 -33.56 16.28
C ASN A 635 -10.79 -33.85 16.89
N LEU A 636 -9.83 -32.93 16.74
CA LEU A 636 -8.50 -33.03 17.37
C LEU A 636 -8.57 -32.95 18.90
N ASP A 637 -9.50 -32.17 19.44
CA ASP A 637 -9.77 -32.07 20.89
C ASP A 637 -10.54 -33.29 21.46
N GLY A 638 -10.71 -34.36 20.67
CA GLY A 638 -11.37 -35.60 21.10
C GLY A 638 -12.90 -35.53 21.18
N LYS A 639 -13.52 -34.49 20.62
CA LYS A 639 -14.97 -34.38 20.47
C LYS A 639 -15.36 -34.86 19.07
N THR A 640 -16.11 -35.96 18.95
CA THR A 640 -16.76 -36.30 17.67
C THR A 640 -17.76 -35.21 17.31
N ALA A 641 -17.41 -34.37 16.34
CA ALA A 641 -18.20 -33.24 15.88
C ALA A 641 -19.30 -33.70 14.89
N ASP A 642 -20.59 -33.48 15.22
CA ASP A 642 -21.67 -33.56 14.24
C ASP A 642 -21.65 -32.28 13.39
N PRO A 643 -21.58 -32.36 12.05
CA PRO A 643 -21.62 -31.18 11.17
C PRO A 643 -22.80 -30.23 11.43
N LYS A 644 -23.93 -30.71 11.96
CA LYS A 644 -25.09 -29.88 12.30
C LYS A 644 -24.84 -28.93 13.46
N ASP A 645 -23.88 -29.22 14.33
CA ASP A 645 -23.50 -28.36 15.44
C ASP A 645 -22.67 -27.15 14.99
N PHE A 646 -22.26 -27.10 13.72
CA PHE A 646 -21.39 -26.06 13.16
C PHE A 646 -22.13 -25.06 12.27
N ASP A 647 -23.36 -24.71 12.66
CA ASP A 647 -24.11 -23.61 12.06
C ASP A 647 -23.90 -22.31 12.87
N PRO A 648 -23.24 -21.27 12.32
CA PRO A 648 -22.97 -20.03 13.05
C PRO A 648 -24.21 -19.16 13.30
N HIS A 649 -25.34 -19.45 12.65
CA HIS A 649 -26.62 -18.79 12.90
C HIS A 649 -27.24 -19.24 14.22
N THR A 650 -27.01 -20.50 14.63
CA THR A 650 -27.59 -21.11 15.84
C THR A 650 -26.57 -21.35 16.96
N ASN A 651 -25.29 -21.58 16.63
CA ASN A 651 -24.22 -21.84 17.58
C ASN A 651 -23.46 -20.55 17.99
N LEU A 652 -23.71 -20.08 19.22
CA LEU A 652 -23.06 -18.89 19.77
C LEU A 652 -21.55 -19.02 20.02
N GLU A 653 -21.06 -20.22 20.34
CA GLU A 653 -19.62 -20.45 20.54
C GLU A 653 -18.87 -20.40 19.21
N LEU A 654 -19.40 -21.04 18.17
CA LEU A 654 -18.85 -20.96 16.82
C LEU A 654 -18.86 -19.51 16.32
N ARG A 655 -19.97 -18.79 16.54
CA ARG A 655 -20.07 -17.36 16.21
C ARG A 655 -18.96 -16.55 16.88
N ALA A 656 -18.71 -16.75 18.17
CA ALA A 656 -17.64 -16.07 18.90
C ALA A 656 -16.25 -16.39 18.33
N LYS A 657 -15.99 -17.65 17.95
CA LYS A 657 -14.74 -18.07 17.29
C LYS A 657 -14.56 -17.39 15.92
N ILE A 658 -15.60 -17.36 15.10
CA ILE A 658 -15.60 -16.67 13.80
C ILE A 658 -15.32 -15.18 13.99
N ASN A 659 -16.01 -14.52 14.91
CA ASN A 659 -15.81 -13.10 15.19
C ASN A 659 -14.37 -12.78 15.61
N GLN A 660 -13.79 -13.59 16.50
CA GLN A 660 -12.38 -13.43 16.89
C GLN A 660 -11.43 -13.67 15.70
N SER A 661 -11.70 -14.69 14.89
CA SER A 661 -10.87 -15.00 13.72
C SER A 661 -10.93 -13.89 12.67
N LEU A 662 -12.12 -13.40 12.34
CA LEU A 662 -12.34 -12.30 11.42
C LEU A 662 -11.65 -11.03 11.91
N ALA A 663 -11.76 -10.72 13.20
CA ALA A 663 -11.10 -9.56 13.79
C ALA A 663 -9.57 -9.64 13.63
N ASN A 664 -8.99 -10.81 13.88
CA ASN A 664 -7.57 -11.04 13.71
C ASN A 664 -7.15 -10.95 12.23
N GLU A 665 -7.96 -11.51 11.33
CA GLU A 665 -7.71 -11.44 9.88
C GLU A 665 -7.73 -9.99 9.39
N VAL A 666 -8.72 -9.19 9.79
CA VAL A 666 -8.76 -7.76 9.45
C VAL A 666 -7.49 -7.06 9.90
N VAL A 667 -7.07 -7.23 11.17
CA VAL A 667 -5.88 -6.53 11.67
C VAL A 667 -4.60 -7.06 11.00
N TYR A 668 -4.55 -8.35 10.68
CA TYR A 668 -3.46 -8.93 9.89
C TYR A 668 -3.38 -8.29 8.49
N GLN A 669 -4.52 -8.17 7.79
CA GLN A 669 -4.61 -7.47 6.50
C GLN A 669 -4.16 -6.01 6.61
N LEU A 670 -4.58 -5.29 7.67
CA LEU A 670 -4.12 -3.93 7.93
C LEU A 670 -2.60 -3.88 8.14
N SER A 671 -2.03 -4.85 8.87
CA SER A 671 -0.58 -4.95 9.13
C SER A 671 0.22 -5.18 7.85
N MET A 672 -0.21 -6.14 7.03
CA MET A 672 0.50 -6.54 5.80
C MET A 672 0.25 -5.58 4.62
N ASN A 673 -0.78 -4.73 4.69
CA ASN A 673 -1.05 -3.70 3.67
C ASN A 673 -0.66 -2.27 4.13
N THR A 674 0.13 -2.15 5.20
CA THR A 674 0.68 -0.86 5.64
C THR A 674 1.81 -0.43 4.70
N GLU A 675 1.70 0.77 4.12
CA GLU A 675 2.70 1.31 3.17
C GLU A 675 4.00 1.72 3.86
N CYS A 676 5.13 1.23 3.33
CA CYS A 676 6.45 1.57 3.81
C CYS A 676 6.89 2.94 3.25
N MET A 677 6.88 3.96 4.12
CA MET A 677 7.22 5.35 3.78
C MET A 677 8.72 5.61 3.99
N PRO A 678 9.31 6.60 3.27
CA PRO A 678 10.72 6.97 3.45
C PRO A 678 11.12 7.28 4.90
N THR A 679 10.22 7.90 5.66
CA THR A 679 10.44 8.22 7.09
C THR A 679 10.56 6.97 7.96
N HIS A 680 9.88 5.86 7.62
CA HIS A 680 10.01 4.59 8.34
C HIS A 680 11.43 4.02 8.18
N LEU A 681 11.98 4.02 6.97
CA LEU A 681 13.31 3.47 6.66
C LEU A 681 14.41 4.35 7.27
N VAL A 682 14.30 5.67 7.15
CA VAL A 682 15.29 6.60 7.75
C VAL A 682 15.28 6.52 9.28
N ALA A 683 14.11 6.51 9.91
CA ALA A 683 14.02 6.38 11.37
C ALA A 683 14.62 5.06 11.88
N THR A 684 14.49 3.98 11.10
CA THR A 684 15.10 2.67 11.42
C THR A 684 16.61 2.76 11.54
N PHE A 685 17.29 3.39 10.57
CA PHE A 685 18.75 3.50 10.62
C PHE A 685 19.24 4.57 11.60
N LEU A 686 18.49 5.65 11.83
CA LEU A 686 18.82 6.60 12.90
C LEU A 686 18.78 5.93 14.28
N LEU A 687 17.85 5.00 14.49
CA LEU A 687 17.82 4.18 15.70
C LEU A 687 18.90 3.10 15.71
N MET A 688 19.30 2.52 14.57
CA MET A 688 20.42 1.58 14.55
C MET A 688 21.76 2.28 14.84
N TYR A 689 21.97 3.48 14.29
CA TYR A 689 23.17 4.30 14.41
C TYR A 689 22.96 5.48 15.36
N ARG A 690 22.67 5.20 16.65
CA ARG A 690 22.33 6.22 17.66
C ARG A 690 23.41 7.28 17.90
N GLN A 691 24.67 6.98 17.56
CA GLN A 691 25.81 7.90 17.69
C GLN A 691 26.05 8.75 16.43
N GLY A 692 25.20 8.60 15.42
CA GLY A 692 25.24 9.36 14.18
C GLY A 692 25.54 8.52 12.95
N ILE A 693 24.99 8.96 11.83
CA ILE A 693 25.20 8.40 10.49
C ILE A 693 25.33 9.53 9.47
N THR A 694 26.27 9.40 8.53
CA THR A 694 26.42 10.37 7.44
C THR A 694 25.28 10.22 6.44
N GLU A 695 24.86 11.31 5.79
CA GLU A 695 23.78 11.27 4.80
C GLU A 695 24.07 10.28 3.65
N GLU A 696 25.31 10.23 3.18
CA GLU A 696 25.75 9.28 2.16
C GLU A 696 25.54 7.82 2.59
N HIS A 697 26.01 7.46 3.79
CA HIS A 697 25.81 6.10 4.33
C HIS A 697 24.34 5.81 4.59
N LEU A 698 23.57 6.80 5.05
CA LEU A 698 22.14 6.65 5.28
C LEU A 698 21.39 6.37 3.96
N VAL A 699 21.77 7.03 2.85
CA VAL A 699 21.22 6.77 1.51
C VAL A 699 21.47 5.32 1.07
N GLU A 700 22.69 4.81 1.25
CA GLU A 700 23.02 3.42 0.93
C GLU A 700 22.20 2.42 1.75
N ARG A 701 22.10 2.66 3.06
CA ARG A 701 21.35 1.78 3.99
C ARG A 701 19.86 1.81 3.71
N VAL A 702 19.29 2.97 3.42
CA VAL A 702 17.87 3.11 3.05
C VAL A 702 17.57 2.37 1.74
N ASP A 703 18.42 2.48 0.71
CA ASP A 703 18.22 1.72 -0.53
C ASP A 703 18.37 0.20 -0.31
N TRP A 704 19.30 -0.23 0.55
CA TRP A 704 19.40 -1.63 0.96
C TRP A 704 18.12 -2.12 1.63
N LEU A 705 17.59 -1.39 2.61
CA LEU A 705 16.37 -1.78 3.33
C LEU A 705 15.14 -1.78 2.43
N ARG A 706 15.07 -0.81 1.50
CA ARG A 706 14.04 -0.77 0.45
C ARG A 706 14.06 -2.06 -0.37
N LYS A 707 15.23 -2.53 -0.81
CA LYS A 707 15.37 -3.79 -1.55
C LYS A 707 14.93 -4.99 -0.72
N GLN A 708 15.29 -5.03 0.57
CA GLN A 708 14.87 -6.10 1.48
C GLN A 708 13.36 -6.13 1.72
N LEU A 709 12.71 -4.97 1.76
CA LEU A 709 11.25 -4.86 1.86
C LEU A 709 10.58 -5.33 0.57
N LEU A 710 11.06 -4.87 -0.58
CA LEU A 710 10.52 -5.28 -1.89
C LEU A 710 10.65 -6.78 -2.15
N SER A 711 11.77 -7.40 -1.78
CA SER A 711 11.96 -8.85 -1.94
C SER A 711 10.99 -9.69 -1.08
N ARG A 712 10.37 -9.08 -0.06
CA ARG A 712 9.35 -9.69 0.80
C ARG A 712 7.92 -9.39 0.35
N GLY A 713 7.74 -8.64 -0.74
CA GLY A 713 6.43 -8.19 -1.21
C GLY A 713 5.86 -7.01 -0.42
N ALA A 714 6.68 -6.32 0.37
CA ALA A 714 6.21 -5.17 1.14
C ALA A 714 5.82 -4.01 0.20
N PRO A 715 4.68 -3.35 0.44
CA PRO A 715 4.30 -2.18 -0.33
C PRO A 715 5.19 -1.00 0.11
N VAL A 716 5.85 -0.38 -0.87
CA VAL A 716 6.82 0.70 -0.66
C VAL A 716 6.40 1.90 -1.49
N SER A 717 6.10 3.02 -0.83
CA SER A 717 5.59 4.23 -1.45
C SER A 717 6.63 5.34 -1.56
N PHE A 718 6.53 6.13 -2.64
CA PHE A 718 7.33 7.36 -2.87
C PHE A 718 8.84 7.20 -2.97
N MET A 719 9.33 6.00 -3.26
CA MET A 719 10.75 5.73 -3.47
C MET A 719 11.09 5.37 -4.92
N GLU A 720 10.09 5.22 -5.77
CA GLU A 720 10.25 4.83 -7.18
C GLU A 720 10.42 6.07 -8.06
N GLY A 721 11.33 6.00 -9.04
CA GLY A 721 11.54 7.09 -10.00
C GLY A 721 12.19 8.37 -9.46
N TYR A 722 12.55 8.43 -8.18
CA TYR A 722 13.26 9.56 -7.56
C TYR A 722 14.70 9.20 -7.20
N ARG A 723 15.60 10.19 -7.22
CA ARG A 723 16.96 9.97 -6.73
C ARG A 723 16.95 9.69 -5.22
N ARG A 724 17.78 8.74 -4.79
CA ARG A 724 17.80 8.21 -3.42
C ARG A 724 18.21 9.25 -2.38
N ASP A 725 19.12 10.15 -2.74
CA ASP A 725 19.51 11.29 -1.91
C ASP A 725 18.31 12.21 -1.62
N ILE A 726 17.52 12.57 -2.63
CA ILE A 726 16.33 13.42 -2.47
C ILE A 726 15.30 12.76 -1.54
N ILE A 727 15.10 11.45 -1.67
CA ILE A 727 14.18 10.69 -0.81
C ILE A 727 14.60 10.79 0.66
N VAL A 728 15.89 10.55 0.94
CA VAL A 728 16.43 10.61 2.30
C VAL A 728 16.40 12.03 2.85
N SER A 729 16.81 13.04 2.08
CA SER A 729 16.75 14.44 2.53
C SER A 729 15.32 14.88 2.83
N SER A 730 14.33 14.42 2.05
CA SER A 730 12.91 14.69 2.31
C SER A 730 12.43 14.02 3.61
N ALA A 731 12.77 12.75 3.83
CA ALA A 731 12.44 12.06 5.07
C ALA A 731 13.07 12.74 6.30
N ILE A 732 14.34 13.16 6.20
CA ILE A 732 15.05 13.93 7.23
C ILE A 732 14.29 15.22 7.56
N LYS A 733 13.81 15.96 6.54
CA LYS A 733 13.01 17.19 6.72
C LYS A 733 11.80 16.96 7.63
N TYR A 734 11.07 15.86 7.44
CA TYR A 734 9.89 15.55 8.27
C TYR A 734 10.25 15.10 9.69
N LEU A 735 11.41 14.45 9.84
CA LEU A 735 11.94 13.95 11.12
C LEU A 735 12.75 14.99 11.93
N ARG A 736 13.04 16.18 11.39
CA ARG A 736 13.86 17.23 12.04
C ARG A 736 13.54 17.56 13.50
N GLY A 737 12.29 17.36 13.93
CA GLY A 737 11.90 17.57 15.33
C GLY A 737 12.48 16.56 16.32
N TYR A 738 13.02 15.44 15.84
CA TYR A 738 13.46 14.30 16.65
C TYR A 738 14.93 13.94 16.45
N ILE A 739 15.64 14.68 15.58
CA ILE A 739 17.03 14.46 15.21
C ILE A 739 17.82 15.76 15.32
N ILE A 740 19.13 15.64 15.52
CA ILE A 740 20.06 16.76 15.45
C ILE A 740 21.13 16.49 14.39
N GLU A 741 21.60 17.58 13.78
CA GLU A 741 22.74 17.57 12.86
C GLU A 741 23.96 18.11 13.62
N ARG A 742 24.79 17.22 14.19
CA ARG A 742 25.97 17.65 14.98
C ARG A 742 27.05 18.29 14.13
N ARG A 743 27.19 17.80 12.90
CA ARG A 743 28.13 18.27 11.87
C ARG A 743 27.43 18.18 10.53
N LYS A 744 27.90 18.94 9.56
CA LYS A 744 27.32 18.98 8.21
C LYS A 744 27.09 17.56 7.67
N HIS A 745 25.84 17.22 7.37
CA HIS A 745 25.40 15.91 6.88
C HIS A 745 25.64 14.71 7.82
N LEU A 746 25.81 14.93 9.13
CA LEU A 746 25.89 13.87 10.14
C LEU A 746 24.68 13.97 11.08
N TYR A 747 23.77 13.02 10.96
CA TYR A 747 22.48 13.01 11.66
C TYR A 747 22.45 11.97 12.77
N GLU A 748 21.91 12.35 13.93
CA GLU A 748 21.67 11.46 15.06
C GLU A 748 20.32 11.77 15.76
N PRO A 749 19.74 10.84 16.53
CA PRO A 749 18.61 11.15 17.39
C PRO A 749 18.90 12.29 18.36
N ALA A 750 17.94 13.20 18.53
CA ALA A 750 18.04 14.32 19.47
C ALA A 750 17.83 13.83 20.92
N ILE A 751 18.91 13.46 21.62
CA ILE A 751 18.86 12.83 22.96
C ILE A 751 19.85 13.44 23.96
N SER A 752 20.18 14.73 23.80
CA SER A 752 21.19 15.41 24.62
C SER A 752 20.75 15.59 26.08
N ALA A 753 19.44 15.70 26.33
CA ALA A 753 18.87 15.78 27.66
C ALA A 753 17.83 14.67 27.91
N ARG A 754 17.63 14.29 29.18
CA ARG A 754 16.70 13.21 29.57
C ARG A 754 15.27 13.41 29.07
N HIS A 755 14.79 14.66 29.04
CA HIS A 755 13.45 14.97 28.53
C HIS A 755 13.31 14.74 27.01
N GLU A 756 14.42 14.66 26.28
CA GLU A 756 14.44 14.38 24.84
C GLU A 756 14.46 12.88 24.54
N TYR A 757 14.59 11.99 25.54
CA TYR A 757 14.56 10.54 25.31
C TYR A 757 13.25 10.05 24.67
N ALA A 758 12.17 10.81 24.83
CA ALA A 758 10.91 10.62 24.11
C ALA A 758 11.08 10.60 22.58
N ASN A 759 12.11 11.26 22.04
CA ASN A 759 12.41 11.25 20.60
C ASN A 759 12.77 9.85 20.08
N MET A 760 13.39 9.00 20.90
CA MET A 760 13.65 7.60 20.53
C MET A 760 12.36 6.79 20.38
N LEU A 761 11.36 7.05 21.23
CA LEU A 761 10.04 6.43 21.14
C LEU A 761 9.28 6.90 19.89
N ILE A 762 9.45 8.17 19.50
CA ILE A 762 8.84 8.71 18.29
C ILE A 762 9.53 8.16 17.03
N LEU A 763 10.86 8.06 16.99
CA LEU A 763 11.55 7.38 15.89
C LEU A 763 11.15 5.90 15.81
N SER A 764 10.94 5.25 16.97
CA SER A 764 10.46 3.87 17.06
C SER A 764 9.05 3.75 16.50
N HIS A 765 8.17 4.73 16.70
CA HIS A 765 6.85 4.78 16.07
C HIS A 765 6.92 4.64 14.54
N TYR A 766 7.84 5.33 13.88
CA TYR A 766 8.04 5.22 12.44
C TYR A 766 8.67 3.88 12.04
N ARG A 767 9.70 3.41 12.75
CA ARG A 767 10.33 2.10 12.51
C ARG A 767 9.34 0.94 12.67
N ASN A 768 8.45 1.00 13.66
CA ASN A 768 7.55 -0.11 14.00
C ASN A 768 6.56 -0.46 12.88
N LYS A 769 6.40 0.40 11.87
CA LYS A 769 5.61 0.14 10.66
C LYS A 769 6.20 -0.93 9.76
N ILE A 770 7.52 -1.12 9.79
CA ILE A 770 8.20 -2.10 8.94
C ILE A 770 8.59 -3.37 9.70
N VAL A 771 8.52 -3.38 11.04
CA VAL A 771 8.84 -4.54 11.88
C VAL A 771 8.09 -5.82 11.47
N PRO A 772 6.78 -5.78 11.14
CA PRO A 772 6.04 -7.01 10.79
C PRO A 772 6.65 -7.81 9.63
N TRP A 773 7.29 -7.13 8.68
CA TRP A 773 7.96 -7.75 7.52
C TRP A 773 9.22 -8.54 7.87
N PHE A 774 9.80 -8.32 9.06
CA PHE A 774 11.02 -8.97 9.51
C PHE A 774 10.79 -9.83 10.77
N PHE A 775 9.52 -10.02 11.17
CA PHE A 775 9.20 -10.68 12.44
C PHE A 775 9.81 -12.07 12.53
N ARG A 776 9.54 -12.92 11.54
CA ARG A 776 9.96 -14.32 11.57
C ARG A 776 11.49 -14.44 11.50
N GLU A 777 12.16 -13.67 10.65
CA GLU A 777 13.62 -13.64 10.56
C GLU A 777 14.26 -13.06 11.83
N GLY A 778 13.60 -12.08 12.45
CA GLY A 778 13.98 -11.50 13.72
C GLY A 778 13.99 -12.50 14.88
N LEU A 779 12.98 -13.38 14.94
CA LEU A 779 12.94 -14.47 15.92
C LEU A 779 14.13 -15.41 15.76
N TRP A 780 14.42 -15.86 14.53
CA TRP A 780 15.59 -16.69 14.25
C TRP A 780 16.90 -16.00 14.62
N ALA A 781 17.05 -14.73 14.25
CA ALA A 781 18.26 -13.96 14.53
C ALA A 781 18.49 -13.78 16.04
N CYS A 782 17.46 -13.35 16.79
CA CYS A 782 17.55 -13.20 18.24
C CYS A 782 17.73 -14.55 18.97
N ALA A 783 17.08 -15.62 18.49
CA ALA A 783 17.28 -16.96 19.04
C ALA A 783 18.72 -17.45 18.84
N LEU A 784 19.27 -17.28 17.63
CA LEU A 784 20.66 -17.65 17.36
C LEU A 784 21.62 -16.81 18.21
N TYR A 785 21.36 -15.50 18.34
CA TYR A 785 22.12 -14.60 19.20
C TYR A 785 22.21 -15.08 20.66
N SER A 786 21.18 -15.75 21.17
CA SER A 786 21.11 -16.22 22.56
C SER A 786 22.16 -17.28 22.95
N PHE A 787 22.79 -17.91 21.97
CA PHE A 787 23.83 -18.93 22.15
C PHE A 787 25.24 -18.34 22.33
N GLY A 788 25.42 -17.02 22.21
CA GLY A 788 26.69 -16.35 22.51
C GLY A 788 27.86 -16.86 21.66
N GLU A 789 28.96 -17.26 22.31
CA GLU A 789 30.17 -17.74 21.60
C GLU A 789 29.95 -19.05 20.83
N GLU A 790 28.90 -19.83 21.15
CA GLU A 790 28.61 -21.07 20.43
C GLU A 790 28.17 -20.82 18.97
N ILE A 791 27.74 -19.59 18.64
CA ILE A 791 27.38 -19.20 17.28
C ILE A 791 28.56 -19.39 16.32
N GLU A 792 29.80 -19.14 16.77
CA GLU A 792 31.01 -19.32 15.95
C GLU A 792 31.29 -20.80 15.61
N ARG A 793 30.69 -21.73 16.37
CA ARG A 793 30.84 -23.19 16.18
C ARG A 793 29.60 -23.82 15.53
N GLY A 794 28.60 -23.01 15.19
CA GLY A 794 27.29 -23.41 14.70
C GLY A 794 26.40 -24.07 15.75
N VAL A 795 25.12 -23.73 15.76
CA VAL A 795 24.11 -24.19 16.72
C VAL A 795 23.23 -25.27 16.09
N SER A 796 22.89 -26.34 16.83
CA SER A 796 21.97 -27.38 16.31
C SER A 796 20.59 -26.80 15.99
N HIS A 797 20.02 -27.23 14.87
CA HIS A 797 18.70 -26.80 14.41
C HIS A 797 17.60 -27.05 15.46
N GLU A 798 17.62 -28.21 16.15
CA GLU A 798 16.62 -28.56 17.16
C GLU A 798 16.67 -27.60 18.37
N ALA A 799 17.88 -27.33 18.87
CA ALA A 799 18.08 -26.39 19.97
C ALA A 799 17.65 -24.98 19.59
N LEU A 800 18.00 -24.54 18.37
CA LEU A 800 17.62 -23.22 17.88
C LEU A 800 16.10 -23.09 17.73
N LEU A 801 15.42 -24.09 17.18
CA LEU A 801 13.96 -24.10 17.01
C LEU A 801 13.23 -23.99 18.35
N LYS A 802 13.76 -24.60 19.42
CA LYS A 802 13.21 -24.48 20.77
C LYS A 802 13.21 -23.03 21.26
N GLU A 803 14.33 -22.32 21.08
CA GLU A 803 14.46 -20.93 21.49
C GLU A 803 13.62 -19.98 20.62
N VAL A 804 13.48 -20.29 19.33
CA VAL A 804 12.58 -19.58 18.41
C VAL A 804 11.11 -19.70 18.85
N LYS A 805 10.66 -20.92 19.22
CA LYS A 805 9.30 -21.13 19.74
C LYS A 805 9.07 -20.36 21.03
N PHE A 806 10.06 -20.33 21.92
CA PHE A 806 9.98 -19.51 23.14
C PHE A 806 9.82 -18.02 22.83
N LEU A 807 10.64 -17.47 21.92
CA LEU A 807 10.53 -16.06 21.52
C LEU A 807 9.20 -15.74 20.82
N TYR A 808 8.68 -16.66 20.01
CA TYR A 808 7.36 -16.50 19.39
C TYR A 808 6.27 -16.34 20.46
N SER A 809 6.22 -17.25 21.43
CA SER A 809 5.27 -17.16 22.56
C SER A 809 5.52 -15.93 23.43
N LEU A 810 6.78 -15.53 23.62
CA LEU A 810 7.13 -14.35 24.41
C LEU A 810 6.61 -13.06 23.74
N LEU A 811 6.67 -12.96 22.41
CA LEU A 811 6.29 -11.76 21.67
C LEU A 811 4.88 -11.84 21.06
N GLU A 812 4.08 -12.84 21.46
CA GLU A 812 2.77 -13.10 20.85
C GLU A 812 1.79 -11.93 21.06
N HIS A 813 1.86 -11.24 22.19
CA HIS A 813 1.04 -10.05 22.46
C HIS A 813 1.56 -8.79 21.76
N GLU A 814 2.78 -8.82 21.22
CA GLU A 814 3.42 -7.65 20.61
C GLU A 814 3.04 -7.46 19.14
N PHE A 815 2.78 -8.56 18.41
CA PHE A 815 2.48 -8.58 16.99
C PHE A 815 1.27 -9.46 16.69
N ILE A 816 0.66 -9.29 15.51
CA ILE A 816 -0.54 -10.02 15.11
C ILE A 816 -0.18 -10.96 13.96
N PHE A 817 -0.59 -12.22 14.08
CA PHE A 817 -0.25 -13.30 13.16
C PHE A 817 -1.48 -13.80 12.42
N LYS A 818 -1.26 -14.40 11.26
CA LYS A 818 -2.31 -15.13 10.55
C LYS A 818 -2.55 -16.44 11.29
N ARG A 819 -3.79 -16.73 11.70
CA ARG A 819 -4.09 -17.84 12.63
C ARG A 819 -3.83 -19.24 12.06
N GLU A 820 -3.60 -19.36 10.75
CA GLU A 820 -3.04 -20.58 10.13
C GLU A 820 -1.65 -20.95 10.72
N ASP A 821 -0.94 -19.99 11.34
CA ASP A 821 0.37 -20.15 11.99
C ASP A 821 0.34 -20.89 13.35
N THR A 822 -0.83 -21.38 13.79
CA THR A 822 -0.93 -22.15 15.05
C THR A 822 -0.21 -23.50 14.98
N GLU A 823 -0.02 -24.05 13.78
CA GLU A 823 0.96 -25.10 13.50
C GLU A 823 2.29 -24.48 13.07
N LEU A 824 3.09 -24.09 14.06
CA LEU A 824 4.44 -23.54 13.95
C LEU A 824 5.51 -24.28 13.09
N PRO A 825 5.39 -25.55 12.60
CA PRO A 825 6.51 -26.19 11.88
C PRO A 825 6.76 -25.70 10.45
N GLY A 826 5.72 -25.51 9.63
CA GLY A 826 5.88 -25.35 8.17
C GLY A 826 6.49 -24.00 7.77
N ASP A 827 5.93 -22.92 8.29
CA ASP A 827 6.30 -21.56 7.89
C ASP A 827 7.62 -21.08 8.49
N MET A 828 7.98 -21.55 9.69
CA MET A 828 9.28 -21.26 10.30
C MET A 828 10.42 -21.98 9.58
N SER A 829 10.18 -23.20 9.09
CA SER A 829 11.15 -23.93 8.27
C SER A 829 11.37 -23.25 6.91
N ASN A 830 10.29 -22.75 6.30
CA ASN A 830 10.36 -21.95 5.07
C ASN A 830 11.12 -20.63 5.28
N CYS A 831 10.98 -20.00 6.45
CA CYS A 831 11.71 -18.79 6.82
C CYS A 831 13.22 -19.07 6.96
N LEU A 832 13.60 -20.11 7.71
CA LEU A 832 15.01 -20.50 7.86
C LEU A 832 15.66 -20.82 6.52
N SER A 833 14.97 -21.59 5.67
CA SER A 833 15.46 -21.94 4.33
C SER A 833 15.71 -20.70 3.47
N ARG A 834 14.83 -19.70 3.56
CA ARG A 834 15.00 -18.40 2.88
C ARG A 834 16.20 -17.62 3.43
N MET A 835 16.38 -17.56 4.76
CA MET A 835 17.54 -16.89 5.36
C MET A 835 18.87 -17.52 4.94
N ILE A 836 18.90 -18.85 4.71
CA ILE A 836 20.06 -19.56 4.17
C ILE A 836 20.27 -19.21 2.69
N ALA A 837 19.20 -19.25 1.89
CA ALA A 837 19.25 -18.91 0.47
C ALA A 837 19.70 -17.47 0.20
N ASP A 838 19.25 -16.52 1.04
CA ASP A 838 19.62 -15.11 0.99
C ASP A 838 21.05 -14.85 1.50
N GLY A 839 21.75 -15.88 1.99
CA GLY A 839 23.11 -15.77 2.52
C GLY A 839 23.20 -15.00 3.83
N VAL A 840 22.12 -14.98 4.63
CA VAL A 840 22.12 -14.44 6.00
C VAL A 840 22.70 -15.46 6.97
N LEU A 841 22.30 -16.71 6.80
CA LEU A 841 22.73 -17.87 7.59
C LEU A 841 23.40 -18.90 6.67
N ILE A 842 24.22 -19.77 7.26
CA ILE A 842 24.78 -20.94 6.58
C ILE A 842 24.42 -22.17 7.38
N GLN A 843 24.11 -23.26 6.68
CA GLN A 843 23.88 -24.56 7.28
C GLN A 843 25.00 -25.53 6.92
N HIS A 844 25.64 -26.08 7.95
CA HIS A 844 26.61 -27.16 7.85
C HIS A 844 26.08 -28.39 8.58
N ARG A 845 25.57 -29.38 7.83
CA ARG A 845 24.84 -30.54 8.36
C ARG A 845 23.62 -30.09 9.19
N ASP A 846 23.59 -30.37 10.49
CA ASP A 846 22.53 -29.95 11.42
C ASP A 846 22.86 -28.64 12.17
N ARG A 847 23.99 -27.99 11.85
CA ARG A 847 24.42 -26.76 12.54
C ARG A 847 24.15 -25.53 11.68
N ILE A 848 23.60 -24.49 12.31
CA ILE A 848 23.29 -23.19 11.73
C ILE A 848 24.25 -22.15 12.31
N GLU A 849 24.84 -21.34 11.44
CA GLU A 849 25.73 -20.23 11.81
C GLU A 849 25.41 -18.96 10.98
N VAL A 850 25.94 -17.82 11.42
CA VAL A 850 25.80 -16.55 10.69
C VAL A 850 26.76 -16.53 9.52
N ALA A 851 26.26 -16.21 8.32
CA ALA A 851 27.11 -16.09 7.15
C ALA A 851 28.00 -14.83 7.25
N PRO A 852 29.28 -14.88 6.84
CA PRO A 852 30.15 -13.69 6.84
C PRO A 852 29.59 -12.52 6.01
N LYS A 853 28.91 -12.82 4.89
CA LYS A 853 28.23 -11.80 4.07
C LYS A 853 26.90 -11.33 4.68
N GLY A 854 26.34 -12.11 5.60
CA GLY A 854 25.05 -11.91 6.26
C GLY A 854 25.11 -11.13 7.57
N GLU A 855 26.30 -10.89 8.13
CA GLU A 855 26.49 -10.26 9.45
C GLU A 855 25.72 -8.96 9.64
N PHE A 856 25.72 -8.09 8.62
CA PHE A 856 24.98 -6.83 8.68
C PHE A 856 23.47 -7.07 8.78
N PHE A 857 22.93 -7.98 7.96
CA PHE A 857 21.51 -8.28 7.97
C PHE A 857 21.11 -8.97 9.29
N PHE A 858 21.90 -9.94 9.75
CA PHE A 858 21.71 -10.55 11.08
C PHE A 858 21.68 -9.49 12.19
N SER A 859 22.65 -8.57 12.20
CA SER A 859 22.71 -7.48 13.19
C SER A 859 21.52 -6.53 13.09
N PHE A 860 21.08 -6.22 11.87
CA PHE A 860 19.88 -5.42 11.62
C PHE A 860 18.64 -6.10 12.20
N LEU A 861 18.44 -7.40 11.93
CA LEU A 861 17.32 -8.18 12.45
C LEU A 861 17.32 -8.15 13.98
N CYS A 862 18.43 -8.46 14.64
CA CYS A 862 18.51 -8.39 16.10
C CYS A 862 18.19 -6.98 16.64
N ALA A 863 18.72 -5.93 16.01
CA ALA A 863 18.50 -4.54 16.41
C ALA A 863 17.03 -4.09 16.31
N MET A 864 16.24 -4.70 15.43
CA MET A 864 14.81 -4.44 15.32
C MET A 864 14.03 -5.00 16.53
N PHE A 865 14.47 -6.13 17.09
CA PHE A 865 13.71 -6.88 18.10
C PHE A 865 14.21 -6.74 19.53
N TRP A 866 15.51 -6.48 19.75
CA TRP A 866 16.06 -6.28 21.08
C TRP A 866 15.33 -5.25 21.95
N PRO A 867 14.84 -4.10 21.44
CA PRO A 867 14.13 -3.15 22.28
C PRO A 867 12.83 -3.72 22.88
N PHE A 868 12.15 -4.62 22.16
CA PHE A 868 10.98 -5.32 22.69
C PHE A 868 11.40 -6.33 23.75
N ILE A 869 12.41 -7.17 23.46
CA ILE A 869 12.93 -8.15 24.41
C ILE A 869 13.40 -7.49 25.71
N ASP A 870 14.05 -6.33 25.62
CA ASP A 870 14.45 -5.53 26.78
C ASP A 870 13.24 -5.09 27.64
N SER A 871 12.09 -4.73 27.04
CA SER A 871 10.86 -4.45 27.81
C SER A 871 10.37 -5.66 28.60
N TYR A 872 10.37 -6.84 28.00
CA TYR A 872 9.91 -8.07 28.65
C TYR A 872 10.87 -8.47 29.78
N PHE A 873 12.17 -8.34 29.54
CA PHE A 873 13.21 -8.54 30.56
C PHE A 873 13.04 -7.58 31.75
N VAL A 874 12.87 -6.28 31.50
CA VAL A 874 12.66 -5.28 32.56
C VAL A 874 11.36 -5.55 33.33
N THR A 875 10.29 -5.94 32.63
CA THR A 875 9.02 -6.29 33.29
C THR A 875 9.19 -7.52 34.18
N ALA A 876 9.85 -8.57 33.69
CA ALA A 876 10.14 -9.77 34.46
C ALA A 876 11.03 -9.46 35.69
N LEU A 877 12.03 -8.58 35.57
CA LEU A 877 12.84 -8.12 36.70
C LEU A 877 12.02 -7.45 37.80
N THR A 878 10.93 -6.73 37.47
CA THR A 878 10.08 -6.13 38.52
C THR A 878 9.33 -7.13 39.38
N LEU A 879 9.22 -8.39 38.94
CA LEU A 879 8.54 -9.43 39.68
C LEU A 879 9.27 -9.82 40.97
N PHE A 880 10.59 -9.59 41.08
CA PHE A 880 11.32 -9.77 42.34
C PHE A 880 10.76 -8.90 43.46
N ALA A 881 10.18 -7.74 43.14
CA ALA A 881 9.53 -6.88 44.13
C ALA A 881 8.17 -7.44 44.62
N LEU A 882 7.66 -8.52 44.02
CA LEU A 882 6.42 -9.20 44.41
C LEU A 882 6.66 -10.40 45.33
N GLN A 883 7.91 -10.81 45.54
CA GLN A 883 8.22 -11.97 46.38
C GLN A 883 8.08 -11.69 47.88
N PRO A 884 7.77 -12.73 48.70
CA PRO A 884 7.26 -14.04 48.28
C PRO A 884 5.73 -14.06 48.06
N ASN A 885 4.97 -13.12 48.63
CA ASN A 885 3.50 -13.12 48.61
C ASN A 885 2.86 -11.71 48.52
N ASN A 886 3.55 -10.76 47.89
CA ASN A 886 3.02 -9.40 47.75
C ASN A 886 2.07 -9.28 46.55
N THR A 887 0.95 -8.61 46.76
CA THR A 887 0.02 -8.22 45.69
C THR A 887 0.28 -6.77 45.29
N VAL A 888 0.36 -6.50 43.99
CA VAL A 888 0.52 -5.12 43.49
C VAL A 888 -0.56 -4.81 42.46
N ILE A 889 -1.12 -3.62 42.56
CA ILE A 889 -2.06 -3.09 41.58
C ILE A 889 -1.36 -3.06 40.20
N GLU A 890 -2.00 -3.58 39.17
CA GLU A 890 -1.46 -3.71 37.81
C GLU A 890 -0.88 -2.39 37.29
N SER A 891 -1.60 -1.29 37.48
CA SER A 891 -1.16 0.05 37.07
C SER A 891 0.13 0.50 37.75
N LYS A 892 0.39 0.05 38.97
CA LYS A 892 1.64 0.30 39.71
C LYS A 892 2.76 -0.61 39.24
N LEU A 893 2.47 -1.86 38.87
CA LEU A 893 3.46 -2.81 38.35
C LEU A 893 4.09 -2.26 37.06
N THR A 894 3.28 -1.86 36.08
CA THR A 894 3.80 -1.30 34.82
C THR A 894 4.58 0.00 35.03
N LYS A 895 4.11 0.89 35.91
CA LYS A 895 4.85 2.12 36.27
C LYS A 895 6.21 1.83 36.93
N ARG A 896 6.27 0.80 37.79
CA ARG A 896 7.54 0.35 38.40
C ARG A 896 8.48 -0.22 37.33
N ALA A 897 7.97 -0.98 36.37
CA ALA A 897 8.78 -1.51 35.26
C ALA A 897 9.35 -0.39 34.39
N GLN A 898 8.54 0.61 34.06
CA GLN A 898 9.00 1.78 33.34
C GLN A 898 10.07 2.58 34.11
N TRP A 899 9.85 2.80 35.41
CA TRP A 899 10.83 3.45 36.28
C TRP A 899 12.14 2.66 36.33
N LEU A 900 12.07 1.34 36.51
CA LEU A 900 13.24 0.46 36.53
C LEU A 900 13.99 0.52 35.19
N GLY A 901 13.29 0.40 34.05
CA GLY A 901 13.90 0.51 32.72
C GLY A 901 14.59 1.85 32.51
N THR A 902 13.97 2.95 32.94
CA THR A 902 14.54 4.30 32.85
C THR A 902 15.82 4.42 33.68
N THR A 903 15.82 3.85 34.88
CA THR A 903 16.99 3.81 35.77
C THR A 903 18.11 2.95 35.17
N LEU A 904 17.80 1.74 34.71
CA LEU A 904 18.78 0.84 34.08
C LEU A 904 19.39 1.44 32.82
N TYR A 905 18.61 2.18 32.02
CA TYR A 905 19.14 2.92 30.88
C TYR A 905 20.07 4.05 31.31
N ALA A 906 19.69 4.84 32.31
CA ALA A 906 20.53 5.93 32.84
C ALA A 906 21.84 5.42 33.46
N GLU A 907 21.85 4.20 34.01
CA GLU A 907 23.03 3.52 34.54
C GLU A 907 23.88 2.83 33.47
N GLY A 908 23.42 2.79 32.21
CA GLY A 908 24.10 2.07 31.13
C GLY A 908 24.02 0.55 31.25
N ARG A 909 22.98 0.02 31.90
CA ARG A 909 22.67 -1.42 32.02
C ARG A 909 21.56 -1.90 31.07
N LEU A 910 20.92 -0.96 30.37
CA LEU A 910 19.95 -1.18 29.31
C LEU A 910 20.44 -0.51 28.03
N SER A 911 20.37 -1.22 26.91
CA SER A 911 20.88 -0.73 25.62
C SER A 911 19.89 0.18 24.90
N PHE A 912 18.59 -0.04 25.13
CA PHE A 912 17.50 0.55 24.35
C PHE A 912 16.53 1.28 25.26
N PHE A 913 16.40 2.60 25.12
CA PHE A 913 15.42 3.37 25.89
C PHE A 913 13.98 3.04 25.47
N GLU A 914 13.79 2.55 24.25
CA GLU A 914 12.48 2.16 23.74
C GLU A 914 11.82 1.07 24.59
N ALA A 915 12.61 0.32 25.36
CA ALA A 915 12.14 -0.68 26.32
C ALA A 915 11.22 -0.09 27.43
N CYS A 916 11.27 1.23 27.64
CA CYS A 916 10.45 1.95 28.60
C CYS A 916 9.03 2.28 28.10
N SER A 917 8.67 1.86 26.88
CA SER A 917 7.34 2.07 26.29
C SER A 917 6.24 1.43 27.15
N MET A 918 5.30 2.22 27.67
CA MET A 918 4.15 1.71 28.44
C MET A 918 3.30 0.70 27.66
N ASP A 919 3.27 0.79 26.34
CA ASP A 919 2.51 -0.10 25.48
C ASP A 919 3.11 -1.52 25.51
N THR A 920 4.42 -1.63 25.25
CA THR A 920 5.14 -2.91 25.28
C THR A 920 5.24 -3.49 26.69
N LEU A 921 5.40 -2.65 27.72
CA LEU A 921 5.40 -3.11 29.11
C LEU A 921 4.05 -3.71 29.54
N LYS A 922 2.92 -3.21 29.02
CA LYS A 922 1.60 -3.82 29.26
C LYS A 922 1.46 -5.16 28.56
N ASN A 923 1.89 -5.25 27.30
CA ASN A 923 1.92 -6.50 26.54
C ASN A 923 2.79 -7.56 27.24
N ALA A 924 3.90 -7.14 27.87
CA ALA A 924 4.74 -8.02 28.68
C ALA A 924 3.98 -8.55 29.91
N VAL A 925 3.22 -7.71 30.62
CA VAL A 925 2.36 -8.16 31.74
C VAL A 925 1.29 -9.14 31.25
N ASP A 926 0.66 -8.88 30.10
CA ASP A 926 -0.33 -9.81 29.50
C ASP A 926 0.32 -11.17 29.20
N THR A 927 1.51 -11.18 28.62
CA THR A 927 2.27 -12.42 28.34
C THR A 927 2.65 -13.18 29.60
N LEU A 928 3.06 -12.47 30.66
CA LEU A 928 3.39 -13.10 31.95
C LEU A 928 2.16 -13.78 32.58
N GLU A 929 0.96 -13.26 32.37
CA GLU A 929 -0.27 -13.95 32.78
C GLU A 929 -0.54 -15.18 31.90
N THR A 930 -0.39 -15.08 30.58
CA THR A 930 -0.54 -16.23 29.66
C THR A 930 0.44 -17.36 29.99
N PHE A 931 1.68 -17.02 30.37
CA PHE A 931 2.69 -17.98 30.82
C PHE A 931 2.42 -18.53 32.23
N GLN A 932 1.34 -18.10 32.89
CA GLN A 932 1.02 -18.46 34.27
C GLN A 932 2.13 -18.10 35.26
N VAL A 933 2.91 -17.05 34.98
CA VAL A 933 3.90 -16.49 35.92
C VAL A 933 3.21 -15.65 36.98
N ILE A 934 2.20 -14.89 36.56
CA ILE A 934 1.35 -14.07 37.43
C ILE A 934 -0.12 -14.42 37.24
N LYS A 935 -0.93 -14.11 38.26
CA LYS A 935 -2.39 -14.11 38.19
C LYS A 935 -2.92 -12.70 38.43
N ARG A 936 -3.80 -12.21 37.57
CA ARG A 936 -4.56 -10.97 37.82
C ARG A 936 -5.92 -11.29 38.43
N PHE A 937 -6.30 -10.52 39.45
CA PHE A 937 -7.61 -10.63 40.10
C PHE A 937 -8.10 -9.27 40.60
N ARG A 938 -9.41 -9.13 40.82
CA ARG A 938 -9.99 -7.95 41.47
C ARG A 938 -10.23 -8.26 42.94
N ALA A 939 -9.67 -7.44 43.83
CA ALA A 939 -9.95 -7.55 45.25
C ALA A 939 -11.41 -7.11 45.55
N PRO A 940 -12.10 -7.70 46.54
CA PRO A 940 -13.44 -7.28 46.93
C PRO A 940 -13.47 -5.77 47.26
N GLY A 941 -14.36 -5.02 46.60
CA GLY A 941 -14.49 -3.57 46.79
C GLY A 941 -13.48 -2.69 46.03
N SER A 942 -12.54 -3.27 45.28
CA SER A 942 -11.62 -2.52 44.40
C SER A 942 -12.06 -2.58 42.94
N HIS A 943 -12.07 -1.42 42.27
CA HIS A 943 -12.26 -1.36 40.83
C HIS A 943 -11.00 -1.69 40.03
N GLU A 944 -9.82 -1.72 40.67
CA GLU A 944 -8.53 -1.98 40.03
C GLU A 944 -8.12 -3.45 40.12
N LYS A 945 -7.49 -3.96 39.06
CA LYS A 945 -6.89 -5.30 39.02
C LYS A 945 -5.56 -5.30 39.79
N SER A 946 -5.34 -6.34 40.59
CA SER A 946 -4.09 -6.64 41.26
C SER A 946 -3.43 -7.87 40.64
N ALA A 947 -2.10 -7.95 40.70
CA ALA A 947 -1.30 -9.06 40.25
C ALA A 947 -0.53 -9.70 41.42
N GLN A 948 -0.37 -11.02 41.37
CA GLN A 948 0.44 -11.83 42.30
C GLN A 948 1.18 -12.92 41.54
N LEU A 949 2.35 -13.33 42.04
CA LEU A 949 3.12 -14.47 41.53
C LEU A 949 2.42 -15.80 41.77
N LEU A 950 2.45 -16.68 40.77
CA LEU A 950 2.00 -18.07 40.87
C LEU A 950 3.18 -19.03 41.13
N PRO A 951 2.99 -20.16 41.84
CA PRO A 951 3.98 -21.23 41.88
C PRO A 951 4.26 -21.77 40.45
N PRO A 952 5.51 -22.09 40.09
CA PRO A 952 6.71 -22.15 40.95
C PRO A 952 7.45 -20.82 41.12
N TYR A 953 7.07 -19.73 40.44
CA TYR A 953 7.80 -18.45 40.40
C TYR A 953 7.77 -17.64 41.71
N GLN A 954 7.11 -18.15 42.75
CA GLN A 954 7.25 -17.66 44.12
C GLN A 954 8.62 -18.01 44.73
N ASP A 955 9.27 -19.05 44.19
CA ASP A 955 10.66 -19.39 44.47
C ASP A 955 11.62 -18.46 43.70
N GLU A 956 12.60 -17.89 44.41
CA GLU A 956 13.55 -16.92 43.85
C GLU A 956 14.43 -17.52 42.76
N ASP A 957 14.87 -18.77 42.90
CA ASP A 957 15.71 -19.44 41.91
C ASP A 957 14.94 -19.72 40.62
N GLN A 958 13.68 -20.17 40.71
CA GLN A 958 12.82 -20.39 39.55
C GLN A 958 12.51 -19.08 38.81
N LEU A 959 12.23 -18.00 39.55
CA LEU A 959 12.03 -16.68 38.96
C LEU A 959 13.32 -16.17 38.30
N GLN A 960 14.47 -16.34 38.95
CA GLN A 960 15.77 -15.97 38.41
C GLN A 960 16.11 -16.75 37.14
N GLN A 961 15.81 -18.05 37.06
CA GLN A 961 15.99 -18.85 35.85
C GLN A 961 15.15 -18.32 34.70
N PHE A 962 13.88 -18.00 34.94
CA PHE A 962 12.98 -17.43 33.94
C PHE A 962 13.47 -16.06 33.42
N VAL A 963 13.82 -15.15 34.34
CA VAL A 963 14.37 -13.84 34.00
C VAL A 963 15.69 -13.97 33.22
N SER A 964 16.55 -14.91 33.64
CA SER A 964 17.83 -15.17 32.98
C SER A 964 17.64 -15.75 31.58
N HIS A 965 16.61 -16.58 31.36
CA HIS A 965 16.28 -17.13 30.04
C HIS A 965 15.90 -16.01 29.06
N ILE A 966 15.01 -15.10 29.45
CA ILE A 966 14.69 -13.90 28.64
C ILE A 966 15.96 -13.06 28.41
N GLY A 967 16.79 -12.93 29.45
CA GLY A 967 18.05 -12.19 29.41
C GLY A 967 19.11 -12.72 28.45
N LYS A 968 18.98 -13.93 27.88
CA LYS A 968 19.93 -14.44 26.87
C LYS A 968 19.72 -13.79 25.50
N PHE A 969 18.49 -13.38 25.18
CA PHE A 969 18.13 -12.89 23.84
C PHE A 969 18.42 -11.42 23.62
N ARG A 970 18.72 -10.66 24.69
CA ARG A 970 18.94 -9.22 24.65
C ARG A 970 20.39 -8.86 24.33
N LYS A 971 20.60 -7.70 23.70
CA LYS A 971 21.94 -7.11 23.61
C LYS A 971 22.41 -6.70 25.01
N PRO A 972 23.50 -7.28 25.55
CA PRO A 972 24.07 -6.82 26.80
C PRO A 972 24.47 -5.35 26.63
N ALA A 973 24.26 -4.55 27.67
CA ALA A 973 24.71 -3.17 27.64
C ALA A 973 26.23 -3.14 27.45
N PRO A 974 26.77 -2.13 26.73
CA PRO A 974 28.21 -2.00 26.56
C PRO A 974 28.84 -1.88 27.95
N VAL A 975 29.42 -2.98 28.43
CA VAL A 975 30.30 -2.97 29.61
C VAL A 975 31.40 -1.98 29.26
N ARG A 976 31.70 -1.04 30.18
CA ARG A 976 32.84 -0.11 30.01
C ARG A 976 34.02 -0.90 29.42
N PRO A 977 34.66 -0.38 28.36
CA PRO A 977 35.39 -1.19 27.39
C PRO A 977 36.36 -2.14 28.07
N THR A 978 36.11 -3.44 27.90
CA THR A 978 37.15 -4.46 28.09
C THR A 978 38.13 -4.35 26.93
N SER A 979 39.41 -4.45 27.26
CA SER A 979 40.61 -4.16 26.47
C SER A 979 40.90 -5.15 25.33
N SER A 980 39.87 -5.55 24.58
CA SER A 980 40.02 -6.37 23.38
C SER A 980 40.14 -5.47 22.14
N ARG A 981 41.32 -5.50 21.51
CA ARG A 981 41.64 -4.78 20.26
C ARG A 981 40.62 -5.06 19.13
N ARG A 982 40.04 -6.26 19.10
CA ARG A 982 39.07 -6.68 18.08
C ARG A 982 37.74 -5.93 18.21
N ASN A 983 37.27 -5.73 19.45
CA ASN A 983 36.02 -5.02 19.73
C ASN A 983 36.18 -3.51 19.53
N LEU A 984 37.35 -2.95 19.85
CA LEU A 984 37.65 -1.53 19.55
C LEU A 984 37.64 -1.23 18.04
N ILE A 985 38.14 -2.14 17.22
CA ILE A 985 38.14 -2.00 15.76
C ILE A 985 36.72 -2.15 15.18
N ALA A 986 35.88 -3.00 15.78
CA ALA A 986 34.48 -3.17 15.38
C ALA A 986 33.62 -1.95 15.77
N ASP A 987 33.83 -1.38 16.97
CA ASP A 987 33.09 -0.23 17.48
C ASP A 987 33.56 1.10 16.85
N ILE A 988 34.82 1.17 16.42
CA ILE A 988 35.43 2.35 15.79
C ILE A 988 36.14 1.90 14.50
N PRO A 989 35.41 1.73 13.38
CA PRO A 989 35.96 1.18 12.13
C PRO A 989 37.14 1.97 11.55
N ILE A 990 37.29 3.24 11.92
CA ILE A 990 38.43 4.07 11.48
C ILE A 990 39.76 3.64 12.11
N LEU A 991 39.74 2.91 13.24
CA LEU A 991 40.93 2.31 13.85
C LEU A 991 41.53 1.17 13.01
N ALA A 992 40.80 0.59 12.05
CA ALA A 992 41.36 -0.35 11.09
C ALA A 992 42.18 0.33 9.98
N LYS A 993 42.02 1.64 9.81
CA LYS A 993 42.69 2.47 8.80
C LYS A 993 43.89 3.26 9.35
N LEU A 994 44.09 3.23 10.67
CA LEU A 994 45.27 3.73 11.39
C LEU A 994 46.19 2.55 11.72
#